data_AF-A0A842V6Q2-F1
#
_entry.id   AF-A0A842V6Q2-F1
#
_cell.length_a   1.000
_cell.length_b   1.000
_cell.length_c   1.000
_cell.angle_alpha   90.00
_cell.angle_beta   90.00
_cell.angle_gamma   90.00
#
_symmetry.space_group_name_H-M   'P 1'
#
loop_
_entity.id
_entity.type
_entity.pdbx_description
1 polymer ?
#
loop_
_entity_poly.entity_id
_entity_poly.type
_entity_poly.pdbx_seq_one_letter_code
_entity_poly.pdbx_strand_id
1 'polypeptide(L)'
;MKLTTLLLITVLLFPTVMALSEDFQASGPDVIPVYSCSPAESVLYVSNTGAVTSVYSVFQDGPASSFATLDYPTFTLLPGQTAALKNSFATPCTGEETFSLVTTIRTSFGLQKTLEQTVSALIPDNVDSSLLPEKSEVRPCHTGTFTLSVHNPINFNETYLISASSSLEVQLSNEQVTVAPGQTKNVTVTMQPEQCTFYGDVPLEVTVMGQNSGVVKKHEALLTVLKSYIPEIVVSRTSYTNYYEEQWIPVEITNIGDEDAGYEIMVQGADFVTAQPATLSVAGGQTESVVLYADPSNETAAGEYDITVTLKVLETGTQYTAAPISLTLKQHNMITRFYAAHPVYSWLIVLGALVIIVLIVLIVIKVTSKEYKEKRKEHKKKKEQQRKEKEKFKRAKKAEKKRDKREALSLVKEDYFVIKKQRERQDSLAKKLVLAAILVLILAAIGVVAYMFRSVLFAQIVYVLAALLLVAVVVFTLLSFRLRSISYFTKRDEKLRKKQEKIEKREARLAQKYAKREKELQERLQKQQEEWEQKRRREKKEQKTSNPLPKAVFAVILAVLVIGLVLIGAFFFEQLLAFWPYVVTGAALLFVIILVFLMLRKFSISRNWSSASGHVVVPTKWRYGLGDVRLHLSKTVEHLVMRITRGRPKEAFVVPDADVYQYFSIFSSVKEKCSLSLRVKKAWADKHEDLTVLHFVRGSWKPLQTKKMSEKGRWTYFTAESDKGGHFAIAAKRKSSPPRIGVYLATAVLALALLGLFIFFPSIEPEFNGIPRQTWSQDTVHTLDLTQFFQDPDSDELLFSTTPTNNIDVFIDRDGVAVFTPAAGWTGEETIVFTARDNEGEAVSSNTVVLRVTPGLIPAKIWPWVKYGIIGLLLIVLIISVVQFRRQLSKYLEE
;
A
#
# COMPACT_ATOMS: atom_id res chain seq x y z
N MET A 1 -101.38 -95.96 32.84
CA MET A 1 -101.06 -95.31 34.13
C MET A 1 -101.61 -93.89 34.05
N LYS A 2 -102.87 -93.64 34.43
CA LYS A 2 -103.40 -93.36 35.78
C LYS A 2 -102.76 -92.14 36.45
N LEU A 3 -103.45 -90.98 36.43
CA LEU A 3 -104.06 -90.31 37.61
C LEU A 3 -104.77 -89.02 37.13
N THR A 4 -106.11 -88.99 37.05
CA THR A 4 -107.08 -88.40 38.04
C THR A 4 -107.26 -86.88 37.90
N THR A 5 -108.33 -86.35 37.29
CA THR A 5 -109.75 -86.16 37.72
C THR A 5 -110.05 -84.84 38.46
N LEU A 6 -111.28 -84.34 38.21
CA LEU A 6 -112.06 -83.23 38.80
C LEU A 6 -111.88 -81.85 38.12
N LEU A 7 -112.88 -81.08 37.72
CA LEU A 7 -114.27 -80.87 38.21
C LEU A 7 -115.06 -80.08 37.11
N LEU A 8 -116.17 -80.62 36.57
CA LEU A 8 -117.58 -80.22 36.76
C LEU A 8 -118.06 -78.87 36.13
N ILE A 9 -118.85 -78.99 35.05
CA ILE A 9 -120.15 -78.35 34.74
C ILE A 9 -120.33 -76.85 35.05
N THR A 10 -120.56 -76.03 34.00
CA THR A 10 -121.80 -75.25 33.74
C THR A 10 -121.58 -74.18 32.64
N VAL A 11 -122.67 -73.84 31.95
CA VAL A 11 -122.96 -72.53 31.30
C VAL A 11 -122.68 -72.36 29.80
N LEU A 12 -123.80 -72.42 29.06
CA LEU A 12 -124.25 -71.55 27.96
C LEU A 12 -123.34 -71.26 26.74
N LEU A 13 -123.84 -71.67 25.58
CA LEU A 13 -124.20 -70.78 24.45
C LEU A 13 -123.51 -69.40 24.48
N PHE A 14 -122.34 -69.32 23.86
CA PHE A 14 -121.84 -68.09 23.27
C PHE A 14 -121.72 -68.33 21.77
N PRO A 15 -122.39 -67.55 20.90
CA PRO A 15 -122.00 -67.51 19.50
C PRO A 15 -120.56 -67.01 19.49
N THR A 16 -119.65 -67.76 18.85
CA THR A 16 -118.37 -67.20 18.43
C THR A 16 -118.71 -66.10 17.44
N VAL A 17 -118.86 -64.87 17.95
CA VAL A 17 -118.57 -63.68 17.17
C VAL A 17 -117.14 -63.93 16.70
N MET A 18 -116.96 -64.27 15.42
CA MET A 18 -115.69 -64.05 14.75
C MET A 18 -115.48 -62.54 14.88
N ALA A 19 -114.84 -62.11 15.97
CA ALA A 19 -114.32 -60.78 16.07
C ALA A 19 -113.35 -60.70 14.90
N LEU A 20 -113.73 -59.98 13.85
CA LEU A 20 -112.85 -59.71 12.74
C LEU A 20 -111.56 -59.13 13.35
N SER A 21 -110.50 -59.94 13.35
CA SER A 21 -109.23 -59.55 13.94
C SER A 21 -108.55 -58.60 12.98
N GLU A 22 -108.29 -57.38 13.44
CA GLU A 22 -107.33 -56.51 12.78
C GLU A 22 -105.92 -57.03 13.08
N ASP A 23 -105.09 -57.15 12.05
CA ASP A 23 -103.67 -57.41 12.18
C ASP A 23 -102.93 -56.89 10.94
N PHE A 24 -101.64 -56.63 11.06
CA PHE A 24 -100.80 -56.27 9.92
C PHE A 24 -99.33 -56.66 10.14
N GLN A 25 -98.59 -56.84 9.04
CA GLN A 25 -97.15 -57.00 9.05
C GLN A 25 -96.48 -55.78 8.44
N ALA A 26 -95.40 -55.30 9.06
CA ALA A 26 -94.53 -54.30 8.49
C ALA A 26 -93.14 -54.89 8.32
N SER A 27 -92.47 -54.59 7.21
CA SER A 27 -91.12 -55.07 6.94
C SER A 27 -90.34 -54.04 6.13
N GLY A 28 -89.05 -53.94 6.42
CA GLY A 28 -88.09 -53.07 5.76
C GLY A 28 -86.67 -53.52 6.12
N PRO A 29 -85.64 -52.92 5.51
CA PRO A 29 -84.26 -53.23 5.87
C PRO A 29 -83.96 -52.76 7.30
N ASP A 30 -83.30 -53.62 8.09
CA ASP A 30 -82.88 -53.28 9.47
C ASP A 30 -81.81 -52.18 9.48
N VAL A 31 -80.96 -52.16 8.46
CA VAL A 31 -79.94 -51.13 8.23
C VAL A 31 -80.14 -50.53 6.84
N ILE A 32 -80.28 -49.22 6.78
CA ILE A 32 -80.43 -48.43 5.56
C ILE A 32 -79.09 -47.74 5.29
N PRO A 33 -78.27 -48.24 4.35
CA PRO A 33 -77.04 -47.56 3.97
C PRO A 33 -77.39 -46.33 3.14
N VAL A 34 -76.89 -45.17 3.56
CA VAL A 34 -77.02 -43.90 2.83
C VAL A 34 -75.64 -43.24 2.73
N TYR A 35 -75.43 -42.39 1.73
CA TYR A 35 -74.20 -41.59 1.67
C TYR A 35 -74.46 -40.22 2.27
N SER A 36 -73.51 -39.71 3.06
CA SER A 36 -73.58 -38.34 3.58
C SER A 36 -73.70 -37.34 2.43
N CYS A 37 -74.52 -36.30 2.61
CA CYS A 37 -74.88 -35.30 1.58
C CYS A 37 -75.59 -35.84 0.33
N SER A 38 -75.98 -37.12 0.29
CA SER A 38 -76.66 -37.72 -0.86
C SER A 38 -78.15 -37.92 -0.61
N PRO A 39 -79.02 -37.64 -1.59
CA PRO A 39 -80.36 -38.20 -1.56
C PRO A 39 -80.29 -39.73 -1.63
N ALA A 40 -81.08 -40.41 -0.81
CA ALA A 40 -81.22 -41.86 -0.84
C ALA A 40 -82.69 -42.26 -0.68
N GLU A 41 -83.03 -43.48 -1.09
CA GLU A 41 -84.39 -43.98 -1.03
C GLU A 41 -84.39 -45.40 -0.50
N SER A 42 -85.35 -45.72 0.38
CA SER A 42 -85.63 -47.07 0.85
C SER A 42 -87.12 -47.33 0.74
N VAL A 43 -87.50 -48.61 0.62
CA VAL A 43 -88.91 -49.01 0.55
C VAL A 43 -89.29 -49.73 1.85
N LEU A 44 -90.44 -49.34 2.43
CA LEU A 44 -91.09 -49.96 3.56
C LEU A 44 -92.36 -50.67 3.07
N TYR A 45 -92.54 -51.93 3.44
CA TYR A 45 -93.72 -52.71 3.08
C TYR A 45 -94.66 -52.84 4.27
N VAL A 46 -95.94 -52.54 4.06
CA VAL A 46 -97.01 -52.75 5.06
C VAL A 46 -98.08 -53.64 4.43
N SER A 47 -98.35 -54.79 5.04
CA SER A 47 -99.30 -55.80 4.58
C SER A 47 -100.42 -55.99 5.58
N ASN A 48 -101.68 -55.89 5.15
CA ASN A 48 -102.83 -56.16 5.99
C ASN A 48 -103.04 -57.68 6.11
N THR A 49 -102.70 -58.26 7.26
CA THR A 49 -102.86 -59.69 7.56
C THR A 49 -104.17 -60.00 8.28
N GLY A 50 -104.90 -58.96 8.70
CA GLY A 50 -106.20 -59.07 9.34
C GLY A 50 -107.34 -59.33 8.36
N ALA A 51 -108.53 -59.55 8.92
CA ALA A 51 -109.74 -59.88 8.15
C ALA A 51 -110.58 -58.64 7.75
N VAL A 52 -110.16 -57.43 8.14
CA VAL A 52 -110.87 -56.16 7.89
C VAL A 52 -110.03 -55.16 7.12
N THR A 53 -110.70 -54.37 6.29
CA THR A 53 -110.11 -53.17 5.68
C THR A 53 -109.80 -52.14 6.77
N SER A 54 -108.59 -51.59 6.77
CA SER A 54 -108.17 -50.59 7.76
C SER A 54 -107.43 -49.42 7.11
N VAL A 55 -107.49 -48.26 7.77
CA VAL A 55 -106.71 -47.07 7.40
C VAL A 55 -105.45 -47.07 8.26
N TYR A 56 -104.30 -46.99 7.61
CA TYR A 56 -102.98 -46.98 8.23
C TYR A 56 -102.43 -45.57 8.22
N SER A 57 -101.88 -45.13 9.35
CA SER A 57 -101.12 -43.89 9.50
C SER A 57 -99.71 -44.21 10.00
N VAL A 58 -98.71 -43.69 9.30
CA VAL A 58 -97.29 -43.97 9.54
C VAL A 58 -96.60 -42.72 10.06
N PHE A 59 -95.88 -42.87 11.16
CA PHE A 59 -95.11 -41.82 11.82
C PHE A 59 -93.66 -42.26 11.95
N GLN A 60 -92.72 -41.33 11.78
CA GLN A 60 -91.29 -41.57 11.94
C GLN A 60 -90.75 -40.73 13.08
N ASP A 61 -89.94 -41.34 13.93
CA ASP A 61 -89.35 -40.72 15.11
C ASP A 61 -87.85 -41.09 15.25
N GLY A 62 -87.13 -40.38 16.11
CA GLY A 62 -85.68 -40.52 16.29
C GLY A 62 -84.85 -39.56 15.41
N PRO A 63 -83.51 -39.54 15.56
CA PRO A 63 -82.66 -38.56 14.89
C PRO A 63 -82.79 -38.54 13.36
N ALA A 64 -82.98 -39.70 12.73
CA ALA A 64 -83.12 -39.79 11.27
C ALA A 64 -84.45 -39.25 10.72
N SER A 65 -85.49 -39.09 11.56
CA SER A 65 -86.78 -38.56 11.11
C SER A 65 -86.71 -37.10 10.64
N SER A 66 -85.70 -36.35 11.13
CA SER A 66 -85.47 -34.96 10.73
C SER A 66 -85.07 -34.80 9.25
N PHE A 67 -84.61 -35.87 8.61
CA PHE A 67 -84.18 -35.89 7.22
C PHE A 67 -84.75 -37.07 6.41
N ALA A 68 -85.72 -37.81 6.96
CA ALA A 68 -86.48 -38.84 6.26
C ALA A 68 -87.88 -38.32 5.87
N THR A 69 -88.41 -38.73 4.74
CA THR A 69 -89.73 -38.30 4.25
C THR A 69 -90.43 -39.44 3.53
N LEU A 70 -91.64 -39.78 3.97
CA LEU A 70 -92.50 -40.77 3.34
C LEU A 70 -93.38 -40.13 2.25
N ASP A 71 -93.53 -40.81 1.13
CA ASP A 71 -94.29 -40.33 -0.04
C ASP A 71 -95.80 -40.16 0.26
N TYR A 72 -96.40 -41.08 1.05
CA TYR A 72 -97.77 -40.95 1.53
C TYR A 72 -97.93 -41.62 2.92
N PRO A 73 -98.09 -40.84 4.02
CA PRO A 73 -98.09 -41.38 5.38
C PRO A 73 -99.42 -42.02 5.78
N THR A 74 -100.50 -41.83 5.01
CA THR A 74 -101.81 -42.43 5.28
C THR A 74 -102.37 -43.12 4.05
N PHE A 75 -102.81 -44.37 4.19
CA PHE A 75 -103.35 -45.18 3.10
C PHE A 75 -104.31 -46.27 3.63
N THR A 76 -105.09 -46.87 2.74
CA THR A 76 -106.09 -47.90 3.09
C THR A 76 -105.70 -49.21 2.44
N LEU A 77 -105.70 -50.32 3.19
CA LEU A 77 -105.46 -51.66 2.67
C LEU A 77 -106.65 -52.59 2.93
N LEU A 78 -107.09 -53.29 1.89
CA LEU A 78 -108.00 -54.43 2.02
C LEU A 78 -107.25 -55.64 2.62
N PRO A 79 -107.96 -56.62 3.21
CA PRO A 79 -107.35 -57.87 3.67
C PRO A 79 -106.47 -58.53 2.59
N GLY A 80 -105.23 -58.87 2.95
CA GLY A 80 -104.24 -59.47 2.05
C GLY A 80 -103.52 -58.49 1.11
N GLN A 81 -103.85 -57.19 1.10
CA GLN A 81 -103.13 -56.20 0.30
C GLN A 81 -101.85 -55.72 1.00
N THR A 82 -100.87 -55.33 0.18
CA THR A 82 -99.59 -54.78 0.63
C THR A 82 -99.32 -53.44 -0.04
N ALA A 83 -98.95 -52.43 0.75
CA ALA A 83 -98.48 -51.13 0.29
C ALA A 83 -96.95 -51.08 0.36
N ALA A 84 -96.34 -50.46 -0.66
CA ALA A 84 -94.91 -50.19 -0.72
C ALA A 84 -94.69 -48.67 -0.57
N LEU A 85 -94.31 -48.25 0.62
CA LEU A 85 -94.05 -46.85 0.94
C LEU A 85 -92.61 -46.51 0.61
N LYS A 86 -92.44 -45.50 -0.23
CA LYS A 86 -91.14 -44.93 -0.54
C LYS A 86 -90.75 -43.95 0.57
N ASN A 87 -89.58 -44.17 1.14
CA ASN A 87 -88.97 -43.35 2.17
C ASN A 87 -87.72 -42.70 1.58
N SER A 88 -87.75 -41.38 1.39
CA SER A 88 -86.67 -40.58 0.83
C SER A 88 -85.86 -39.92 1.95
N PHE A 89 -84.54 -39.89 1.82
CA PHE A 89 -83.61 -39.34 2.81
C PHE A 89 -82.84 -38.16 2.22
N ALA A 90 -82.94 -36.99 2.85
CA ALA A 90 -82.12 -35.81 2.57
C ALA A 90 -80.95 -35.73 3.55
N THR A 91 -80.02 -36.68 3.43
CA THR A 91 -79.01 -36.95 4.47
C THR A 91 -78.12 -35.74 4.77
N PRO A 92 -77.82 -35.48 6.05
CA PRO A 92 -76.95 -34.37 6.44
C PRO A 92 -75.48 -34.65 6.14
N CYS A 93 -74.69 -33.58 6.04
CA CYS A 93 -73.24 -33.59 5.78
C CYS A 93 -72.42 -33.72 7.08
N THR A 94 -72.64 -34.79 7.86
CA THR A 94 -71.99 -34.97 9.18
C THR A 94 -70.89 -36.03 9.22
N GLY A 95 -70.55 -36.65 8.08
CA GLY A 95 -69.53 -37.71 8.00
C GLY A 95 -70.10 -39.11 8.29
N GLU A 96 -69.24 -40.06 8.69
CA GLU A 96 -69.67 -41.42 9.05
C GLU A 96 -70.42 -41.42 10.39
N GLU A 97 -71.74 -41.51 10.32
CA GLU A 97 -72.61 -41.51 11.49
C GLU A 97 -73.79 -42.46 11.31
N THR A 98 -74.30 -43.00 12.41
CA THR A 98 -75.49 -43.86 12.42
C THR A 98 -76.63 -43.18 13.18
N PHE A 99 -77.79 -43.10 12.56
CA PHE A 99 -78.99 -42.48 13.12
C PHE A 99 -80.08 -43.54 13.33
N SER A 100 -80.71 -43.55 14.49
CA SER A 100 -81.88 -44.41 14.71
C SER A 100 -83.12 -43.81 14.05
N LEU A 101 -83.93 -44.68 13.44
CA LEU A 101 -85.21 -44.35 12.83
C LEU A 101 -86.27 -45.33 13.34
N VAL A 102 -87.23 -44.84 14.11
CA VAL A 102 -88.34 -45.65 14.61
C VAL A 102 -89.58 -45.31 13.79
N THR A 103 -90.07 -46.28 13.03
CA THR A 103 -91.29 -46.14 12.22
C THR A 103 -92.47 -46.76 12.96
N THR A 104 -93.41 -45.93 13.40
CA THR A 104 -94.64 -46.35 14.08
C THR A 104 -95.80 -46.37 13.09
N ILE A 105 -96.44 -47.52 12.94
CA ILE A 105 -97.62 -47.69 12.08
C ILE A 105 -98.83 -47.91 12.98
N ARG A 106 -99.84 -47.06 12.83
CA ARG A 106 -101.09 -47.10 13.60
C ARG A 106 -102.28 -47.29 12.67
N THR A 107 -103.20 -48.14 13.06
CA THR A 107 -104.45 -48.37 12.33
C THR A 107 -105.61 -47.55 12.86
N SER A 108 -106.68 -47.40 12.08
CA SER A 108 -107.91 -46.71 12.49
C SER A 108 -108.64 -47.38 13.65
N PHE A 109 -108.45 -48.69 13.86
CA PHE A 109 -109.03 -49.42 15.01
C PHE A 109 -108.11 -49.45 16.24
N GLY A 110 -106.93 -48.81 16.16
CA GLY A 110 -106.07 -48.55 17.31
C GLY A 110 -104.92 -49.54 17.51
N LEU A 111 -104.75 -50.55 16.63
CA LEU A 111 -103.57 -51.41 16.63
C LEU A 111 -102.33 -50.62 16.20
N GLN A 112 -101.22 -50.84 16.89
CA GLN A 112 -99.95 -50.16 16.62
C GLN A 112 -98.80 -51.17 16.62
N LYS A 113 -97.91 -51.08 15.62
CA LYS A 113 -96.64 -51.80 15.57
C LYS A 113 -95.53 -50.84 15.20
N THR A 114 -94.33 -51.10 15.72
CA THR A 114 -93.14 -50.30 15.48
C THR A 114 -92.11 -51.13 14.72
N LEU A 115 -91.40 -50.48 13.81
CA LEU A 115 -90.23 -51.01 13.13
C LEU A 115 -89.04 -50.12 13.48
N GLU A 116 -88.02 -50.70 14.09
CA GLU A 116 -86.76 -50.02 14.40
C GLU A 116 -85.77 -50.25 13.25
N GLN A 117 -85.24 -49.16 12.70
CA GLN A 117 -84.27 -49.20 11.62
C GLN A 117 -83.08 -48.31 11.98
N THR A 118 -81.91 -48.64 11.44
CA THR A 118 -80.70 -47.82 11.57
C THR A 118 -80.35 -47.23 10.21
N VAL A 119 -80.25 -45.91 10.12
CA VAL A 119 -79.73 -45.22 8.93
C VAL A 119 -78.23 -45.02 9.11
N SER A 120 -77.43 -45.71 8.30
CA SER A 120 -75.97 -45.65 8.35
C SER A 120 -75.46 -44.73 7.25
N ALA A 121 -75.03 -43.51 7.60
CA ALA A 121 -74.40 -42.58 6.69
C ALA A 121 -72.93 -42.96 6.47
N LEU A 122 -72.58 -43.26 5.23
CA LEU A 122 -71.22 -43.60 4.79
C LEU A 122 -70.60 -42.42 4.04
N ILE A 123 -69.27 -42.31 4.07
CA ILE A 123 -68.54 -41.37 3.21
C ILE A 123 -68.26 -42.08 1.87
N PRO A 124 -68.79 -41.60 0.73
CA PRO A 124 -68.47 -42.18 -0.57
C PRO A 124 -67.02 -41.85 -0.95
N ASP A 125 -66.29 -42.79 -1.55
CA ASP A 125 -65.05 -42.49 -2.25
C ASP A 125 -65.41 -41.72 -3.53
N ASN A 126 -65.32 -40.38 -3.46
CA ASN A 126 -65.94 -39.48 -4.42
C ASN A 126 -64.97 -38.48 -5.05
N VAL A 127 -63.67 -38.67 -4.86
CA VAL A 127 -62.62 -37.86 -5.51
C VAL A 127 -61.91 -38.73 -6.54
N ASP A 128 -62.54 -38.95 -7.70
CA ASP A 128 -61.86 -39.55 -8.83
C ASP A 128 -61.08 -38.46 -9.56
N SER A 129 -59.75 -38.48 -9.41
CA SER A 129 -58.88 -37.51 -10.07
C SER A 129 -57.55 -38.13 -10.48
N SER A 130 -56.95 -37.53 -11.50
CA SER A 130 -55.63 -37.88 -12.06
C SER A 130 -54.88 -36.62 -12.48
N LEU A 131 -53.57 -36.58 -12.22
CA LEU A 131 -52.68 -35.51 -12.65
C LEU A 131 -51.75 -36.01 -13.76
N LEU A 132 -51.81 -35.40 -14.94
CA LEU A 132 -50.98 -35.79 -16.09
C LEU A 132 -50.32 -34.58 -16.77
N PRO A 133 -49.08 -34.73 -17.28
CA PRO A 133 -48.20 -35.89 -17.09
C PRO A 133 -47.66 -35.97 -15.66
N GLU A 134 -47.24 -37.15 -15.18
CA GLU A 134 -46.59 -37.27 -13.85
C GLU A 134 -45.20 -36.62 -13.82
N LYS A 135 -44.56 -36.48 -14.98
CA LYS A 135 -43.30 -35.76 -15.17
C LYS A 135 -43.42 -34.80 -16.35
N SER A 136 -43.01 -33.55 -16.16
CA SER A 136 -42.92 -32.54 -17.22
C SER A 136 -41.49 -32.04 -17.32
N GLU A 137 -40.96 -31.94 -18.53
CA GLU A 137 -39.59 -31.48 -18.79
C GLU A 137 -39.64 -30.14 -19.52
N VAL A 138 -38.97 -29.14 -18.97
CA VAL A 138 -38.91 -27.79 -19.56
C VAL A 138 -37.49 -27.27 -19.55
N ARG A 139 -37.22 -26.34 -20.47
CA ARG A 139 -35.98 -25.57 -20.45
C ARG A 139 -36.07 -24.44 -19.42
N PRO A 140 -34.95 -23.82 -19.01
CA PRO A 140 -34.98 -22.67 -18.12
C PRO A 140 -35.89 -21.55 -18.68
N CYS A 141 -36.52 -20.79 -17.77
CA CYS A 141 -37.56 -19.78 -18.05
C CYS A 141 -38.88 -20.29 -18.68
N HIS A 142 -39.00 -21.55 -19.07
CA HIS A 142 -40.22 -22.07 -19.68
C HIS A 142 -41.20 -22.55 -18.61
N THR A 143 -42.49 -22.42 -18.91
CA THR A 143 -43.57 -22.83 -18.01
C THR A 143 -43.85 -24.32 -18.18
N GLY A 144 -43.73 -25.08 -17.08
CA GLY A 144 -44.23 -26.44 -16.98
C GLY A 144 -45.73 -26.45 -16.78
N THR A 145 -46.44 -27.33 -17.50
CA THR A 145 -47.89 -27.43 -17.43
C THR A 145 -48.32 -28.86 -17.09
N PHE A 146 -49.21 -28.98 -16.11
CA PHE A 146 -49.87 -30.21 -15.72
C PHE A 146 -51.39 -30.03 -15.82
N THR A 147 -52.10 -31.11 -16.14
CA THR A 147 -53.56 -31.13 -16.22
C THR A 147 -54.09 -32.05 -15.15
N LEU A 148 -54.81 -31.48 -14.18
CA LEU A 148 -55.57 -32.20 -13.19
C LEU A 148 -56.98 -32.45 -13.74
N SER A 149 -57.32 -33.71 -14.02
CA SER A 149 -58.68 -34.12 -14.35
C SER A 149 -59.41 -34.54 -13.08
N VAL A 150 -60.54 -33.91 -12.79
CA VAL A 150 -61.41 -34.23 -11.64
C VAL A 150 -62.75 -34.72 -12.15
N HIS A 151 -63.02 -36.00 -11.95
CA HIS A 151 -64.26 -36.70 -12.25
C HIS A 151 -65.12 -36.83 -10.99
N ASN A 152 -66.41 -36.56 -11.12
CA ASN A 152 -67.36 -36.72 -10.04
C ASN A 152 -68.17 -38.03 -10.21
N PRO A 153 -67.86 -39.12 -9.47
CA PRO A 153 -68.54 -40.40 -9.60
C PRO A 153 -69.89 -40.46 -8.84
N ILE A 154 -70.20 -39.48 -7.99
CA ILE A 154 -71.43 -39.48 -7.16
C ILE A 154 -72.60 -38.83 -7.89
N ASN A 155 -73.81 -39.16 -7.45
CA ASN A 155 -75.09 -38.78 -8.08
C ASN A 155 -75.58 -37.35 -7.72
N PHE A 156 -74.76 -36.54 -7.05
CA PHE A 156 -75.03 -35.13 -6.77
C PHE A 156 -73.82 -34.24 -7.14
N ASN A 157 -74.06 -32.92 -7.24
CA ASN A 157 -73.00 -31.96 -7.54
C ASN A 157 -72.02 -31.84 -6.37
N GLU A 158 -70.73 -31.96 -6.63
CA GLU A 158 -69.67 -31.76 -5.63
C GLU A 158 -68.76 -30.61 -6.05
N THR A 159 -68.32 -29.83 -5.06
CA THR A 159 -67.32 -28.78 -5.27
C THR A 159 -66.00 -29.26 -4.71
N TYR A 160 -64.98 -29.29 -5.56
CA TYR A 160 -63.63 -29.69 -5.17
C TYR A 160 -62.78 -28.44 -4.96
N LEU A 161 -62.19 -28.33 -3.77
CA LEU A 161 -61.15 -27.35 -3.42
C LEU A 161 -59.80 -27.94 -3.83
N ILE A 162 -59.02 -27.17 -4.58
CA ILE A 162 -57.75 -27.59 -5.15
C ILE A 162 -56.66 -26.67 -4.62
N SER A 163 -55.63 -27.28 -4.04
CA SER A 163 -54.42 -26.58 -3.63
C SER A 163 -53.21 -27.27 -4.22
N ALA A 164 -52.16 -26.50 -4.48
CA ALA A 164 -50.90 -27.02 -4.98
C ALA A 164 -49.74 -26.44 -4.15
N SER A 165 -48.73 -27.25 -3.90
CA SER A 165 -47.56 -26.92 -3.11
C SER A 165 -46.29 -27.34 -3.85
N SER A 166 -45.35 -26.42 -3.96
CA SER A 166 -44.03 -26.64 -4.54
C SER A 166 -43.02 -25.59 -4.05
N SER A 167 -41.74 -25.78 -4.35
CA SER A 167 -40.70 -24.77 -4.12
C SER A 167 -40.68 -23.65 -5.18
N LEU A 168 -41.34 -23.85 -6.32
CA LEU A 168 -41.60 -22.80 -7.32
C LEU A 168 -43.01 -22.23 -7.15
N GLU A 169 -43.23 -21.02 -7.67
CA GLU A 169 -44.58 -20.45 -7.74
C GLU A 169 -45.47 -21.34 -8.64
N VAL A 170 -46.62 -21.75 -8.09
CA VAL A 170 -47.60 -22.57 -8.79
C VAL A 170 -48.84 -21.73 -9.06
N GLN A 171 -49.33 -21.74 -10.29
CA GLN A 171 -50.58 -21.09 -10.66
C GLN A 171 -51.62 -22.15 -11.07
N LEU A 172 -52.83 -21.99 -10.53
CA LEU A 172 -53.98 -22.83 -10.85
C LEU A 172 -54.95 -22.05 -11.74
N SER A 173 -55.48 -22.68 -12.79
CA SER A 173 -56.55 -22.06 -13.58
C SER A 173 -57.80 -21.81 -12.74
N ASN A 174 -58.06 -22.69 -11.78
CA ASN A 174 -59.18 -22.63 -10.85
C ASN A 174 -58.78 -23.30 -9.51
N GLU A 175 -58.91 -22.57 -8.40
CA GLU A 175 -58.68 -23.11 -7.04
C GLU A 175 -59.90 -23.90 -6.51
N GLN A 176 -61.05 -23.75 -7.16
CA GLN A 176 -62.26 -24.50 -6.83
C GLN A 176 -63.05 -24.84 -8.09
N VAL A 177 -63.61 -26.04 -8.15
CA VAL A 177 -64.39 -26.50 -9.30
C VAL A 177 -65.61 -27.31 -8.85
N THR A 178 -66.80 -26.85 -9.23
CA THR A 178 -68.04 -27.64 -9.07
C THR A 178 -68.24 -28.55 -10.27
N VAL A 179 -68.35 -29.86 -10.04
CA VAL A 179 -68.49 -30.89 -11.08
C VAL A 179 -69.84 -31.59 -10.90
N ALA A 180 -70.62 -31.67 -11.99
CA ALA A 180 -71.91 -32.36 -11.97
C ALA A 180 -71.73 -33.90 -11.97
N PRO A 181 -72.74 -34.67 -11.56
CA PRO A 181 -72.70 -36.14 -11.56
C PRO A 181 -72.22 -36.73 -12.89
N GLY A 182 -71.23 -37.62 -12.82
CA GLY A 182 -70.65 -38.31 -13.97
C GLY A 182 -69.86 -37.41 -14.93
N GLN A 183 -69.65 -36.13 -14.62
CA GLN A 183 -68.85 -35.23 -15.43
C GLN A 183 -67.40 -35.16 -14.96
N THR A 184 -66.54 -34.69 -15.84
CA THR A 184 -65.12 -34.41 -15.57
C THR A 184 -64.82 -32.96 -15.91
N LYS A 185 -64.06 -32.28 -15.04
CA LYS A 185 -63.49 -30.97 -15.33
C LYS A 185 -61.98 -31.00 -15.17
N ASN A 186 -61.29 -30.23 -16.01
CA ASN A 186 -59.84 -30.12 -16.00
C ASN A 186 -59.41 -28.80 -15.36
N VAL A 187 -58.37 -28.85 -14.54
CA VAL A 187 -57.69 -27.70 -13.96
C VAL A 187 -56.25 -27.72 -14.46
N THR A 188 -55.80 -26.59 -15.02
CA THR A 188 -54.42 -26.46 -15.45
C THR A 188 -53.59 -25.98 -14.26
N VAL A 189 -52.49 -26.68 -14.00
CA VAL A 189 -51.50 -26.35 -12.98
C VAL A 189 -50.22 -25.96 -13.71
N THR A 190 -49.76 -24.72 -13.53
CA THR A 190 -48.55 -24.24 -14.17
C THR A 190 -47.48 -23.87 -13.15
N MET A 191 -46.23 -24.12 -13.51
CA MET A 191 -45.05 -23.84 -12.70
C MET A 191 -44.01 -23.19 -13.58
N GLN A 192 -43.41 -22.09 -13.13
CA GLN A 192 -42.35 -21.42 -13.87
C GLN A 192 -41.22 -21.00 -12.93
N PRO A 193 -39.95 -21.28 -13.28
CA PRO A 193 -38.81 -20.76 -12.51
C PRO A 193 -38.74 -19.23 -12.56
N GLU A 194 -38.52 -18.58 -11.41
CA GLU A 194 -38.32 -17.12 -11.33
C GLU A 194 -37.02 -16.67 -12.03
N GLN A 195 -35.99 -17.49 -11.94
CA GLN A 195 -34.67 -17.23 -12.51
C GLN A 195 -34.38 -18.20 -13.64
N CYS A 196 -33.94 -17.65 -14.77
CA CYS A 196 -33.54 -18.39 -15.97
C CYS A 196 -32.26 -19.22 -15.83
N THR A 197 -31.63 -19.18 -14.66
CA THR A 197 -30.44 -19.97 -14.30
C THR A 197 -30.77 -21.20 -13.45
N PHE A 198 -32.02 -21.35 -13.01
CA PHE A 198 -32.45 -22.50 -12.22
C PHE A 198 -32.54 -23.76 -13.08
N TYR A 199 -32.02 -24.88 -12.58
CA TYR A 199 -32.12 -26.21 -13.18
C TYR A 199 -32.27 -27.28 -12.09
N GLY A 200 -32.84 -28.43 -12.44
CA GLY A 200 -33.05 -29.55 -11.55
C GLY A 200 -34.51 -29.97 -11.42
N ASP A 201 -34.73 -30.97 -10.57
CA ASP A 201 -36.04 -31.58 -10.35
C ASP A 201 -36.80 -30.86 -9.23
N VAL A 202 -38.03 -30.46 -9.53
CA VAL A 202 -38.93 -29.76 -8.61
C VAL A 202 -40.19 -30.59 -8.39
N PRO A 203 -40.42 -31.11 -7.17
CA PRO A 203 -41.63 -31.85 -6.86
C PRO A 203 -42.84 -30.89 -6.77
N LEU A 204 -43.98 -31.37 -7.25
CA LEU A 204 -45.29 -30.72 -7.19
C LEU A 204 -46.25 -31.65 -6.43
N GLU A 205 -46.83 -31.18 -5.32
CA GLU A 205 -47.94 -31.85 -4.64
C GLU A 205 -49.25 -31.10 -4.95
N VAL A 206 -50.23 -31.78 -5.56
CA VAL A 206 -51.58 -31.23 -5.79
C VAL A 206 -52.57 -31.98 -4.91
N THR A 207 -53.31 -31.24 -4.09
CA THR A 207 -54.33 -31.78 -3.20
C THR A 207 -55.71 -31.40 -3.73
N VAL A 208 -56.60 -32.40 -3.84
CA VAL A 208 -58.01 -32.23 -4.22
C VAL A 208 -58.87 -32.66 -3.05
N MET A 209 -59.68 -31.74 -2.53
CA MET A 209 -60.57 -31.98 -1.40
C MET A 209 -62.02 -31.74 -1.81
N GLY A 210 -62.89 -32.73 -1.63
CA GLY A 210 -64.34 -32.53 -1.76
C GLY A 210 -64.87 -31.66 -0.61
N GLN A 211 -65.58 -30.57 -0.93
CA GLN A 211 -66.05 -29.60 0.05
C GLN A 211 -67.18 -30.18 0.93
N ASN A 212 -68.11 -30.94 0.36
CA ASN A 212 -69.25 -31.50 1.11
C ASN A 212 -68.89 -32.85 1.75
N SER A 213 -68.14 -33.69 1.03
CA SER A 213 -67.71 -35.02 1.47
C SER A 213 -66.51 -35.04 2.41
N GLY A 214 -65.63 -34.03 2.34
CA GLY A 214 -64.40 -33.96 3.13
C GLY A 214 -63.29 -34.92 2.70
N VAL A 215 -63.49 -35.70 1.62
CA VAL A 215 -62.49 -36.66 1.10
C VAL A 215 -61.34 -35.89 0.46
N VAL A 216 -60.11 -36.31 0.75
CA VAL A 216 -58.87 -35.69 0.23
C VAL A 216 -58.09 -36.70 -0.58
N LYS A 217 -57.72 -36.32 -1.81
CA LYS A 217 -56.80 -37.07 -2.67
C LYS A 217 -55.60 -36.22 -3.03
N LYS A 218 -54.41 -36.80 -2.92
CA LYS A 218 -53.14 -36.15 -3.25
C LYS A 218 -52.54 -36.75 -4.51
N HIS A 219 -51.93 -35.90 -5.31
CA HIS A 219 -51.17 -36.26 -6.50
C HIS A 219 -49.77 -35.68 -6.38
N GLU A 220 -48.78 -36.47 -6.77
CA GLU A 220 -47.41 -36.04 -6.88
C GLU A 220 -47.03 -36.00 -8.36
N ALA A 221 -46.36 -34.93 -8.77
CA ALA A 221 -45.76 -34.81 -10.09
C ALA A 221 -44.37 -34.16 -9.97
N LEU A 222 -43.60 -34.23 -11.04
CA LEU A 222 -42.24 -33.71 -11.09
C LEU A 222 -42.05 -32.77 -12.28
N LEU A 223 -41.59 -31.55 -12.03
CA LEU A 223 -41.07 -30.66 -13.06
C LEU A 223 -39.55 -30.78 -13.11
N THR A 224 -39.01 -31.29 -14.22
CA THR A 224 -37.57 -31.30 -14.46
C THR A 224 -37.21 -30.09 -15.32
N VAL A 225 -36.43 -29.17 -14.76
CA VAL A 225 -35.86 -28.06 -15.51
C VAL A 225 -34.49 -28.49 -16.04
N LEU A 226 -34.40 -28.63 -17.37
CA LEU A 226 -33.20 -29.11 -18.06
C LEU A 226 -32.05 -28.12 -17.91
N LYS A 227 -30.84 -28.66 -17.75
CA LYS A 227 -29.59 -27.88 -17.69
C LYS A 227 -29.10 -27.58 -19.12
N SER A 228 -29.82 -26.73 -19.84
CA SER A 228 -29.54 -26.43 -21.26
C SER A 228 -29.45 -24.94 -21.52
N TYR A 229 -28.46 -24.52 -22.32
CA TYR A 229 -28.25 -23.14 -22.76
C TYR A 229 -28.10 -22.09 -21.65
N ILE A 230 -27.57 -22.48 -20.49
CA ILE A 230 -27.34 -21.54 -19.38
C ILE A 230 -25.89 -21.04 -19.47
N PRO A 231 -25.65 -19.74 -19.71
CA PRO A 231 -24.32 -19.17 -19.63
C PRO A 231 -24.00 -18.73 -18.20
N GLU A 232 -22.73 -18.86 -17.83
CA GLU A 232 -22.11 -18.21 -16.69
C GLU A 232 -21.07 -17.22 -17.20
N ILE A 233 -21.21 -15.95 -16.80
CA ILE A 233 -20.33 -14.86 -17.24
C ILE A 233 -19.38 -14.53 -16.10
N VAL A 234 -18.10 -14.81 -16.29
CA VAL A 234 -17.06 -14.55 -15.31
C VAL A 234 -16.22 -13.38 -15.78
N VAL A 235 -16.18 -12.31 -14.98
CA VAL A 235 -15.33 -11.15 -15.24
C VAL A 235 -14.19 -11.16 -14.23
N SER A 236 -12.94 -11.27 -14.71
CA SER A 236 -11.77 -11.39 -13.83
C SER A 236 -11.53 -10.15 -12.96
N ARG A 237 -11.97 -8.97 -13.40
CA ARG A 237 -11.94 -7.71 -12.62
C ARG A 237 -13.18 -6.89 -12.86
N THR A 238 -13.71 -6.29 -11.79
CA THR A 238 -14.91 -5.44 -11.85
C THR A 238 -14.60 -3.95 -12.03
N SER A 239 -13.32 -3.55 -12.06
CA SER A 239 -12.92 -2.15 -12.24
C SER A 239 -11.66 -2.00 -13.11
N TYR A 240 -11.74 -1.06 -14.06
CA TYR A 240 -10.68 -0.70 -14.99
C TYR A 240 -10.53 0.83 -15.06
N THR A 241 -9.32 1.32 -15.33
CA THR A 241 -9.06 2.74 -15.60
C THR A 241 -8.46 2.87 -16.99
N ASN A 242 -9.05 3.73 -17.81
CA ASN A 242 -8.63 4.01 -19.18
C ASN A 242 -8.22 5.48 -19.32
N TYR A 243 -7.14 5.73 -20.04
CA TYR A 243 -6.55 7.06 -20.21
C TYR A 243 -6.74 7.66 -21.61
N TYR A 244 -7.86 7.33 -22.27
CA TYR A 244 -8.13 7.64 -23.68
C TYR A 244 -7.18 6.88 -24.62
N GLU A 245 -7.02 5.58 -24.35
CA GLU A 245 -6.18 4.65 -25.11
C GLU A 245 -6.98 3.37 -25.38
N GLU A 246 -6.61 2.60 -26.40
CA GLU A 246 -7.22 1.30 -26.70
C GLU A 246 -7.00 0.33 -25.52
N GLN A 247 -8.06 -0.37 -25.10
CA GLN A 247 -7.99 -1.31 -23.98
C GLN A 247 -8.87 -2.53 -24.19
N TRP A 248 -8.30 -3.70 -23.89
CA TRP A 248 -8.95 -5.01 -23.97
C TRP A 248 -9.33 -5.49 -22.57
N ILE A 249 -10.62 -5.79 -22.36
CA ILE A 249 -11.17 -6.30 -21.11
C ILE A 249 -11.63 -7.74 -21.34
N PRO A 250 -10.93 -8.76 -20.81
CA PRO A 250 -11.32 -10.15 -20.99
C PRO A 250 -12.58 -10.48 -20.17
N VAL A 251 -13.47 -11.25 -20.77
CA VAL A 251 -14.70 -11.79 -20.19
C VAL A 251 -14.78 -13.27 -20.57
N GLU A 252 -14.88 -14.14 -19.58
CA GLU A 252 -15.03 -15.57 -19.79
C GLU A 252 -16.52 -15.93 -19.81
N ILE A 253 -16.93 -16.71 -20.80
CA ILE A 253 -18.29 -17.20 -20.95
C ILE A 253 -18.23 -18.72 -20.87
N THR A 254 -18.82 -19.28 -19.83
CA THR A 254 -18.93 -20.73 -19.65
C THR A 254 -20.34 -21.16 -19.96
N ASN A 255 -20.51 -22.10 -20.89
CA ASN A 255 -21.80 -22.76 -21.08
C ASN A 255 -21.93 -23.85 -20.02
N ILE A 256 -22.63 -23.57 -18.93
CA ILE A 256 -22.86 -24.57 -17.88
C ILE A 256 -23.95 -25.57 -18.30
N GLY A 257 -24.64 -25.35 -19.42
CA GLY A 257 -25.56 -26.31 -20.01
C GLY A 257 -24.85 -27.50 -20.64
N ASP A 258 -25.59 -28.59 -20.85
CA ASP A 258 -25.08 -29.82 -21.44
C ASP A 258 -25.20 -29.85 -22.99
N GLU A 259 -25.85 -28.85 -23.58
CA GLU A 259 -26.02 -28.68 -25.04
C GLU A 259 -25.21 -27.48 -25.54
N ASP A 260 -24.71 -27.55 -26.77
CA ASP A 260 -24.00 -26.46 -27.44
C ASP A 260 -24.92 -25.24 -27.61
N ALA A 261 -24.41 -24.04 -27.34
CA ALA A 261 -25.20 -22.81 -27.32
C ALA A 261 -24.52 -21.70 -28.13
N GLY A 262 -25.30 -20.97 -28.92
CA GLY A 262 -24.90 -19.72 -29.54
C GLY A 262 -25.25 -18.53 -28.65
N TYR A 263 -24.33 -17.59 -28.49
CA TYR A 263 -24.52 -16.36 -27.72
C TYR A 263 -24.29 -15.14 -28.59
N GLU A 264 -25.24 -14.22 -28.58
CA GLU A 264 -25.12 -12.84 -29.07
C GLU A 264 -24.76 -11.92 -27.88
N ILE A 265 -23.65 -11.19 -28.00
CA ILE A 265 -23.05 -10.44 -26.91
C ILE A 265 -23.38 -8.96 -27.09
N MET A 266 -24.18 -8.43 -26.17
CA MET A 266 -24.61 -7.04 -26.16
C MET A 266 -23.90 -6.30 -25.02
N VAL A 267 -23.33 -5.14 -25.34
CA VAL A 267 -22.67 -4.27 -24.37
C VAL A 267 -23.50 -3.00 -24.21
N GLN A 268 -23.76 -2.60 -22.98
CA GLN A 268 -24.52 -1.39 -22.63
C GLN A 268 -23.74 -0.52 -21.64
N GLY A 269 -24.03 0.78 -21.61
CA GLY A 269 -23.47 1.74 -20.65
C GLY A 269 -22.29 2.58 -21.16
N ALA A 270 -21.59 2.12 -22.21
CA ALA A 270 -20.55 2.90 -22.87
C ALA A 270 -20.51 2.61 -24.39
N ASP A 271 -20.86 3.62 -25.20
CA ASP A 271 -20.97 3.48 -26.66
C ASP A 271 -19.63 3.20 -27.36
N PHE A 272 -18.52 3.48 -26.68
CA PHE A 272 -17.16 3.25 -27.15
C PHE A 272 -16.59 1.88 -26.74
N VAL A 273 -17.42 1.00 -26.15
CA VAL A 273 -17.05 -0.35 -25.77
C VAL A 273 -17.85 -1.35 -26.60
N THR A 274 -17.15 -2.27 -27.25
CA THR A 274 -17.74 -3.30 -28.12
C THR A 274 -17.22 -4.68 -27.77
N ALA A 275 -18.02 -5.73 -27.95
CA ALA A 275 -17.56 -7.11 -27.75
C ALA A 275 -16.95 -7.67 -29.03
N GLN A 276 -15.81 -8.36 -28.91
CA GLN A 276 -15.13 -9.03 -30.00
C GLN A 276 -14.78 -10.48 -29.60
N PRO A 277 -15.32 -11.50 -30.29
CA PRO A 277 -16.37 -11.41 -31.31
C PRO A 277 -17.73 -11.00 -30.73
N ALA A 278 -18.65 -10.47 -31.55
CA ALA A 278 -20.00 -10.09 -31.11
C ALA A 278 -20.96 -11.29 -30.98
N THR A 279 -20.60 -12.43 -31.57
CA THR A 279 -21.31 -13.70 -31.42
C THR A 279 -20.28 -14.81 -31.19
N LEU A 280 -20.67 -15.82 -30.42
CA LEU A 280 -19.81 -16.93 -30.04
C LEU A 280 -20.66 -18.20 -29.92
N SER A 281 -20.11 -19.36 -30.27
CA SER A 281 -20.74 -20.66 -30.01
C SER A 281 -19.88 -21.42 -29.03
N VAL A 282 -20.48 -21.89 -27.93
CA VAL A 282 -19.79 -22.57 -26.84
C VAL A 282 -20.43 -23.93 -26.62
N ALA A 283 -19.61 -24.98 -26.75
CA ALA A 283 -20.08 -26.34 -26.51
C ALA A 283 -20.50 -26.55 -25.04
N GLY A 284 -21.37 -27.52 -24.80
CA GLY A 284 -21.83 -27.84 -23.44
C GLY A 284 -20.66 -28.11 -22.47
N GLY A 285 -20.64 -27.43 -21.32
CA GLY A 285 -19.59 -27.55 -20.31
C GLY A 285 -18.24 -26.91 -20.66
N GLN A 286 -18.11 -26.22 -21.80
CA GLN A 286 -16.88 -25.52 -22.19
C GLN A 286 -16.91 -24.04 -21.81
N THR A 287 -15.72 -23.46 -21.75
CA THR A 287 -15.49 -22.03 -21.50
C THR A 287 -14.79 -21.43 -22.71
N GLU A 288 -15.29 -20.29 -23.16
CA GLU A 288 -14.71 -19.52 -24.25
C GLU A 288 -14.47 -18.08 -23.77
N SER A 289 -13.41 -17.46 -24.31
CA SER A 289 -13.01 -16.10 -23.93
C SER A 289 -13.48 -15.09 -24.96
N VAL A 290 -14.05 -14.00 -24.48
CA VAL A 290 -14.45 -12.83 -25.28
C VAL A 290 -13.77 -11.59 -24.73
N VAL A 291 -13.43 -10.66 -25.60
CA VAL A 291 -12.80 -9.40 -25.20
C VAL A 291 -13.77 -8.26 -25.44
N LEU A 292 -13.99 -7.42 -24.43
CA LEU A 292 -14.58 -6.10 -24.62
C LEU A 292 -13.47 -5.13 -25.03
N TYR A 293 -13.56 -4.64 -26.26
CA TYR A 293 -12.67 -3.62 -26.83
C TYR A 293 -13.22 -2.23 -26.51
N ALA A 294 -12.47 -1.48 -25.70
CA ALA A 294 -12.79 -0.11 -25.32
C ALA A 294 -11.85 0.88 -26.04
N ASP A 295 -12.43 1.76 -26.86
CA ASP A 295 -11.71 2.81 -27.60
C ASP A 295 -12.40 4.18 -27.45
N PRO A 296 -12.27 4.84 -26.28
CA PRO A 296 -12.86 6.14 -26.03
C PRO A 296 -12.17 7.26 -26.81
N SER A 297 -12.96 8.02 -27.59
CA SER A 297 -12.44 9.18 -28.31
C SER A 297 -12.05 10.31 -27.36
N ASN A 298 -11.16 11.22 -27.81
CA ASN A 298 -10.80 12.42 -27.03
C ASN A 298 -11.99 13.35 -26.72
N GLU A 299 -13.15 13.16 -27.37
CA GLU A 299 -14.37 13.92 -27.13
C GLU A 299 -15.28 13.27 -26.07
N THR A 300 -15.04 12.00 -25.73
CA THR A 300 -15.78 11.28 -24.70
C THR A 300 -15.56 11.94 -23.33
N ALA A 301 -16.65 12.18 -22.58
CA ALA A 301 -16.58 12.83 -21.28
C ALA A 301 -15.72 12.02 -20.29
N ALA A 302 -14.90 12.70 -19.48
CA ALA A 302 -14.18 12.01 -18.41
C ALA A 302 -15.16 11.65 -17.28
N GLY A 303 -15.06 10.45 -16.71
CA GLY A 303 -16.02 9.97 -15.72
C GLY A 303 -15.94 8.46 -15.48
N GLU A 304 -16.83 7.95 -14.65
CA GLU A 304 -17.05 6.51 -14.47
C GLU A 304 -18.19 6.05 -15.37
N TYR A 305 -17.97 4.94 -16.06
CA TYR A 305 -18.91 4.29 -16.95
C TYR A 305 -19.16 2.88 -16.44
N ASP A 306 -20.41 2.54 -16.15
CA ASP A 306 -20.79 1.19 -15.76
C ASP A 306 -21.17 0.39 -17.01
N ILE A 307 -20.28 -0.52 -17.40
CA ILE A 307 -20.44 -1.37 -18.58
C ILE A 307 -21.19 -2.63 -18.16
N THR A 308 -22.31 -2.89 -18.80
CA THR A 308 -23.12 -4.10 -18.55
C THR A 308 -23.03 -5.01 -19.77
N VAL A 309 -22.67 -6.27 -19.55
CA VAL A 309 -22.60 -7.31 -20.60
C VAL A 309 -23.85 -8.16 -20.49
N THR A 310 -24.60 -8.26 -21.59
CA THR A 310 -25.79 -9.10 -21.70
C THR A 310 -25.59 -10.11 -22.81
N LEU A 311 -25.68 -11.39 -22.46
CA LEU A 311 -25.68 -12.48 -23.42
C LEU A 311 -27.12 -12.83 -23.78
N LYS A 312 -27.41 -12.87 -25.07
CA LYS A 312 -28.67 -13.40 -25.60
C LYS A 312 -28.39 -14.73 -26.26
N VAL A 313 -29.01 -15.78 -25.74
CA VAL A 313 -28.93 -17.13 -26.32
C VAL A 313 -29.64 -17.12 -27.67
N LEU A 314 -28.98 -17.57 -28.74
CA LEU A 314 -29.53 -17.56 -30.09
C LEU A 314 -30.67 -18.56 -30.26
N GLU A 315 -30.59 -19.72 -29.60
CA GLU A 315 -31.56 -20.81 -29.71
C GLU A 315 -32.87 -20.52 -28.98
N THR A 316 -32.82 -19.80 -27.86
CA THR A 316 -34.00 -19.54 -27.01
C THR A 316 -34.43 -18.08 -26.98
N GLY A 317 -33.53 -17.14 -27.34
CA GLY A 317 -33.73 -15.70 -27.17
C GLY A 317 -33.61 -15.21 -25.72
N THR A 318 -33.32 -16.10 -24.76
CA THR A 318 -33.17 -15.75 -23.33
C THR A 318 -31.96 -14.85 -23.12
N GLN A 319 -32.10 -13.84 -22.26
CA GLN A 319 -31.03 -12.91 -21.92
C GLN A 319 -30.48 -13.14 -20.52
N TYR A 320 -29.15 -13.09 -20.39
CA TYR A 320 -28.41 -13.23 -19.16
C TYR A 320 -27.48 -12.04 -18.99
N THR A 321 -27.61 -11.32 -17.89
CA THR A 321 -26.88 -10.08 -17.65
C THR A 321 -25.83 -10.29 -16.56
N ALA A 322 -24.59 -9.90 -16.85
CA ALA A 322 -23.49 -9.95 -15.88
C ALA A 322 -23.57 -8.79 -14.87
N ALA A 323 -22.80 -8.91 -13.78
CA ALA A 323 -22.55 -7.77 -12.91
C ALA A 323 -21.85 -6.63 -13.68
N PRO A 324 -22.14 -5.34 -13.37
CA PRO A 324 -21.56 -4.22 -14.09
C PRO A 324 -20.06 -4.11 -13.85
N ILE A 325 -19.33 -3.78 -14.91
CA ILE A 325 -17.89 -3.52 -14.92
C ILE A 325 -17.69 -2.00 -14.90
N SER A 326 -17.02 -1.48 -13.88
CA SER A 326 -16.77 -0.04 -13.76
C SER A 326 -15.52 0.37 -14.55
N LEU A 327 -15.68 1.20 -15.59
CA LEU A 327 -14.59 1.77 -16.38
C LEU A 327 -14.45 3.26 -16.11
N THR A 328 -13.33 3.68 -15.51
CA THR A 328 -13.06 5.09 -15.24
C THR A 328 -12.19 5.71 -16.34
N LEU A 329 -12.71 6.71 -17.05
CA LEU A 329 -11.95 7.53 -17.99
C LEU A 329 -11.24 8.68 -17.27
N LYS A 330 -9.91 8.73 -17.37
CA LYS A 330 -9.09 9.80 -16.79
C LYS A 330 -8.24 10.47 -17.86
N GLN A 331 -8.32 11.79 -17.94
CA GLN A 331 -7.37 12.53 -18.75
C GLN A 331 -5.98 12.50 -18.10
N HIS A 332 -4.95 12.34 -18.92
CA HIS A 332 -3.58 12.54 -18.46
C HIS A 332 -3.42 13.97 -17.89
N ASN A 333 -2.99 14.07 -16.63
CA ASN A 333 -2.64 15.36 -16.04
C ASN A 333 -1.50 16.03 -16.83
N MET A 334 -1.46 17.37 -16.88
CA MET A 334 -0.45 18.15 -17.61
C MET A 334 1.01 17.70 -17.30
N ILE A 335 1.21 17.21 -16.07
CA ILE A 335 2.46 16.67 -15.56
C ILE A 335 2.82 15.32 -16.24
N THR A 336 1.87 14.40 -16.42
CA THR A 336 2.13 13.08 -17.02
C THR A 336 2.37 13.16 -18.52
N ARG A 337 1.67 14.05 -19.25
CA ARG A 337 1.97 14.34 -20.68
C ARG A 337 3.39 14.87 -20.89
N PHE A 338 3.89 15.72 -20.00
CA PHE A 338 5.25 16.26 -20.09
C PHE A 338 6.32 15.19 -19.86
N TYR A 339 6.08 14.24 -18.94
CA TYR A 339 7.03 13.15 -18.67
C TYR A 339 7.06 12.07 -19.76
N ALA A 340 5.92 11.76 -20.38
CA ALA A 340 5.85 10.83 -21.52
C ALA A 340 6.59 11.38 -22.76
N ALA A 341 6.47 12.69 -23.01
CA ALA A 341 7.07 13.33 -24.18
C ALA A 341 8.57 13.66 -24.02
N HIS A 342 9.08 13.85 -22.79
CA HIS A 342 10.41 14.41 -22.56
C HIS A 342 11.16 13.76 -21.36
N PRO A 343 11.44 12.44 -21.38
CA PRO A 343 12.10 11.74 -20.28
C PRO A 343 13.50 12.26 -19.95
N VAL A 344 14.17 12.97 -20.87
CA VAL A 344 15.52 13.53 -20.69
C VAL A 344 15.51 14.86 -19.91
N TYR A 345 14.43 15.65 -20.00
CA TYR A 345 14.37 16.97 -19.37
C TYR A 345 14.17 16.90 -17.85
N SER A 346 13.50 15.85 -17.36
CA SER A 346 13.37 15.57 -15.93
C SER A 346 14.74 15.32 -15.27
N TRP A 347 15.65 14.64 -15.98
CA TRP A 347 17.04 14.44 -15.54
C TRP A 347 17.83 15.74 -15.43
N LEU A 348 17.67 16.67 -16.38
CA LEU A 348 18.39 17.95 -16.37
C LEU A 348 17.95 18.87 -15.22
N ILE A 349 16.66 18.83 -14.84
CA ILE A 349 16.13 19.62 -13.72
C ILE A 349 16.68 19.10 -12.38
N VAL A 350 16.70 17.77 -12.18
CA VAL A 350 17.25 17.15 -10.96
C VAL A 350 18.75 17.39 -10.85
N LEU A 351 19.48 17.29 -11.97
CA LEU A 351 20.92 17.53 -12.02
C LEU A 351 21.26 19.01 -11.79
N GLY A 352 20.45 19.92 -12.33
CA GLY A 352 20.53 21.36 -12.06
C GLY A 352 20.29 21.71 -10.59
N ALA A 353 19.27 21.11 -9.97
CA ALA A 353 18.97 21.31 -8.54
C ALA A 353 20.11 20.80 -7.64
N LEU A 354 20.69 19.63 -7.95
CA LEU A 354 21.85 19.07 -7.24
C LEU A 354 23.08 19.97 -7.33
N VAL A 355 23.38 20.51 -8.52
CA VAL A 355 24.51 21.44 -8.74
C VAL A 355 24.31 22.74 -7.94
N ILE A 356 23.09 23.27 -7.91
CA ILE A 356 22.74 24.47 -7.13
C ILE A 356 22.90 24.20 -5.63
N ILE A 357 22.45 23.05 -5.12
CA ILE A 357 22.61 22.67 -3.71
C ILE A 357 24.10 22.54 -3.35
N VAL A 358 24.90 21.90 -4.21
CA VAL A 358 26.36 21.79 -4.01
C VAL A 358 27.03 23.17 -4.00
N LEU A 359 26.62 24.08 -4.91
CA LEU A 359 27.09 25.46 -4.94
C LEU A 359 26.72 26.22 -3.66
N ILE A 360 25.49 26.09 -3.17
CA ILE A 360 25.04 26.70 -1.92
C ILE A 360 25.85 26.17 -0.74
N VAL A 361 26.09 24.85 -0.65
CA VAL A 361 26.92 24.23 0.38
C VAL A 361 28.36 24.75 0.32
N LEU A 362 28.95 24.86 -0.86
CA LEU A 362 30.28 25.42 -1.06
C LEU A 362 30.36 26.90 -0.66
N ILE A 363 29.32 27.69 -0.95
CA ILE A 363 29.21 29.10 -0.55
C ILE A 363 29.10 29.20 0.98
N VAL A 364 28.26 28.38 1.62
CA VAL A 364 28.11 28.35 3.09
C VAL A 364 29.42 27.95 3.78
N ILE A 365 30.15 26.95 3.26
CA ILE A 365 31.49 26.58 3.75
C ILE A 365 32.48 27.72 3.59
N LYS A 366 32.45 28.44 2.45
CA LYS A 366 33.35 29.55 2.17
C LYS A 366 33.07 30.76 3.08
N VAL A 367 31.79 31.10 3.31
CA VAL A 367 31.34 32.19 4.18
C VAL A 367 31.66 31.91 5.65
N THR A 368 31.35 30.71 6.16
CA THR A 368 31.66 30.30 7.54
C THR A 368 33.17 30.24 7.79
N SER A 369 33.98 29.84 6.79
CA SER A 369 35.45 29.85 6.90
C SER A 369 36.05 31.26 6.94
N LYS A 370 35.40 32.24 6.31
CA LYS A 370 35.87 33.64 6.25
C LYS A 370 35.59 34.36 7.56
N GLU A 371 34.40 34.17 8.14
CA GLU A 371 34.03 34.70 9.47
C GLU A 371 34.90 34.09 10.59
N TYR A 372 35.23 32.79 10.48
CA TYR A 372 36.14 32.12 11.42
C TYR A 372 37.59 32.63 11.30
N LYS A 373 38.05 32.92 10.08
CA LYS A 373 39.39 33.51 9.83
C LYS A 373 39.47 34.97 10.29
N GLU A 374 38.41 35.76 10.17
CA GLU A 374 38.37 37.15 10.62
C GLU A 374 38.28 37.27 12.15
N LYS A 375 37.40 36.49 12.82
CA LYS A 375 37.34 36.42 14.28
C LYS A 375 38.67 35.96 14.89
N ARG A 376 39.39 35.03 14.23
CA ARG A 376 40.74 34.60 14.65
C ARG A 376 41.79 35.71 14.46
N LYS A 377 41.70 36.53 13.41
CA LYS A 377 42.59 37.69 13.18
C LYS A 377 42.32 38.80 14.20
N GLU A 378 41.06 39.09 14.51
CA GLU A 378 40.66 40.08 15.51
C GLU A 378 41.07 39.67 16.94
N HIS A 379 40.91 38.39 17.28
CA HIS A 379 41.35 37.84 18.57
C HIS A 379 42.89 37.78 18.70
N LYS A 380 43.62 37.65 17.58
CA LYS A 380 45.09 37.77 17.52
C LYS A 380 45.53 39.22 17.69
N LYS A 381 44.86 40.18 17.03
CA LYS A 381 45.09 41.62 17.19
C LYS A 381 44.81 42.09 18.61
N LYS A 382 43.68 41.70 19.22
CA LYS A 382 43.34 41.99 20.63
C LYS A 382 44.37 41.41 21.61
N LYS A 383 44.84 40.17 21.42
CA LYS A 383 45.91 39.57 22.24
C LYS A 383 47.27 40.24 22.05
N GLU A 384 47.59 40.69 20.84
CA GLU A 384 48.84 41.38 20.53
C GLU A 384 48.83 42.82 21.07
N GLN A 385 47.66 43.48 21.07
CA GLN A 385 47.44 44.80 21.67
C GLN A 385 47.53 44.73 23.20
N GLN A 386 46.95 43.70 23.83
CA GLN A 386 47.13 43.40 25.26
C GLN A 386 48.58 43.03 25.62
N ARG A 387 49.31 42.36 24.71
CA ARG A 387 50.74 42.06 24.88
C ARG A 387 51.60 43.33 24.78
N LYS A 388 51.31 44.20 23.81
CA LYS A 388 51.98 45.50 23.63
C LYS A 388 51.67 46.46 24.79
N GLU A 389 50.48 46.41 25.38
CA GLU A 389 50.14 47.17 26.59
C GLU A 389 50.76 46.58 27.86
N LYS A 390 50.80 45.24 28.03
CA LYS A 390 51.53 44.59 29.14
C LYS A 390 53.05 44.78 29.02
N GLU A 391 53.61 44.80 27.82
CA GLU A 391 55.02 45.12 27.59
C GLU A 391 55.30 46.61 27.77
N LYS A 392 54.39 47.53 27.40
CA LYS A 392 54.49 48.95 27.76
C LYS A 392 54.42 49.17 29.26
N PHE A 393 53.58 48.44 29.99
CA PHE A 393 53.49 48.48 31.45
C PHE A 393 54.76 47.92 32.13
N LYS A 394 55.30 46.81 31.64
CA LYS A 394 56.57 46.24 32.11
C LYS A 394 57.79 47.10 31.76
N ARG A 395 57.80 47.74 30.58
CA ARG A 395 58.84 48.69 30.16
C ARG A 395 58.74 50.01 30.90
N ALA A 396 57.54 50.51 31.23
CA ALA A 396 57.33 51.68 32.09
C ALA A 396 57.86 51.43 33.51
N LYS A 397 57.56 50.28 34.12
CA LYS A 397 58.08 49.89 35.45
C LYS A 397 59.61 49.69 35.48
N LYS A 398 60.22 49.28 34.36
CA LYS A 398 61.69 49.18 34.17
C LYS A 398 62.35 50.50 33.78
N ALA A 399 61.60 51.45 33.22
CA ALA A 399 62.06 52.78 32.79
C ALA A 399 61.90 53.84 33.88
N GLU A 400 60.94 53.68 34.79
CA GLU A 400 60.76 54.50 36.00
C GLU A 400 61.89 54.23 37.01
N LYS A 401 62.24 52.95 37.24
CA LYS A 401 63.46 52.52 37.96
C LYS A 401 64.79 52.91 37.28
N LYS A 402 64.75 53.42 36.04
CA LYS A 402 65.89 53.94 35.26
C LYS A 402 65.83 55.45 35.04
N ARG A 403 64.71 56.11 35.38
CA ARG A 403 64.49 57.56 35.28
C ARG A 403 64.98 58.27 36.55
N ASP A 404 64.86 57.64 37.71
CA ASP A 404 65.55 58.08 38.95
C ASP A 404 67.09 58.02 38.84
N LYS A 405 67.63 57.39 37.79
CA LYS A 405 69.08 57.32 37.48
C LYS A 405 69.47 58.13 36.23
N ARG A 406 68.52 58.77 35.55
CA ARG A 406 68.75 59.52 34.27
C ARG A 406 68.16 60.92 34.25
N GLU A 407 67.62 61.40 35.37
CA GLU A 407 67.44 62.82 35.68
C GLU A 407 68.75 63.51 36.11
N ALA A 408 69.89 62.82 35.91
CA ALA A 408 71.26 63.35 36.01
C ALA A 408 71.92 63.58 34.63
N LEU A 409 71.20 63.47 33.52
CA LEU A 409 71.77 63.80 32.20
C LEU A 409 70.70 64.44 31.32
N SER A 410 70.66 65.75 31.48
CA SER A 410 69.80 66.74 30.87
C SER A 410 69.90 66.79 29.34
N LEU A 411 68.87 67.42 28.74
CA LEU A 411 68.86 68.06 27.41
C LEU A 411 69.04 67.12 26.21
N VAL A 412 67.95 66.94 25.44
CA VAL A 412 67.92 67.09 23.96
C VAL A 412 66.58 66.55 23.40
N LYS A 413 65.86 67.48 22.77
CA LYS A 413 64.89 67.35 21.65
C LYS A 413 63.49 66.77 21.90
N GLU A 414 62.61 67.72 22.26
CA GLU A 414 61.36 68.12 21.59
C GLU A 414 60.69 67.18 20.56
N ASP A 415 59.39 66.98 20.81
CA ASP A 415 58.28 66.99 19.84
C ASP A 415 58.21 65.95 18.71
N TYR A 416 57.76 64.75 19.07
CA TYR A 416 56.96 63.91 18.15
C TYR A 416 55.48 63.96 18.55
N PHE A 417 54.87 65.05 18.11
CA PHE A 417 53.48 65.44 18.24
C PHE A 417 52.52 64.39 17.63
N VAL A 418 51.53 63.97 18.42
CA VAL A 418 50.10 64.02 18.08
C VAL A 418 49.71 63.70 16.61
N ILE A 419 49.77 62.44 16.18
CA ILE A 419 48.79 61.86 15.21
C ILE A 419 48.51 60.39 15.58
N LYS A 420 48.05 60.17 16.81
CA LYS A 420 47.45 58.88 17.25
C LYS A 420 45.92 59.00 17.40
N LYS A 421 45.28 59.93 16.70
CA LYS A 421 43.85 60.19 16.84
C LYS A 421 43.18 60.60 15.54
N GLN A 422 43.29 59.78 14.48
CA GLN A 422 42.48 59.92 13.27
C GLN A 422 42.48 58.67 12.36
N ARG A 423 42.18 57.47 12.89
CA ARG A 423 41.94 56.28 12.02
C ARG A 423 40.92 55.29 12.56
N GLU A 424 39.78 55.81 13.02
CA GLU A 424 38.59 55.01 13.37
C GLU A 424 37.28 55.60 12.80
N ARG A 425 37.32 56.17 11.58
CA ARG A 425 36.10 56.59 10.87
C ARG A 425 36.12 56.25 9.37
N GLN A 426 36.41 54.98 9.03
CA GLN A 426 36.18 54.46 7.68
C GLN A 426 35.98 52.93 7.72
N ASP A 427 34.85 52.46 8.26
CA ASP A 427 34.43 51.05 8.03
C ASP A 427 32.92 50.79 8.25
N SER A 428 32.07 51.78 7.90
CA SER A 428 30.59 51.70 8.04
C SER A 428 29.84 52.01 6.73
N LEU A 429 30.56 52.20 5.62
CA LEU A 429 29.99 52.55 4.31
C LEU A 429 30.09 51.39 3.29
N ALA A 430 31.14 50.57 3.36
CA ALA A 430 31.29 49.41 2.47
C ALA A 430 30.29 48.27 2.77
N LYS A 431 29.84 48.13 4.03
CA LYS A 431 28.90 47.07 4.43
C LYS A 431 27.45 47.31 4.00
N LYS A 432 27.08 48.57 3.75
CA LYS A 432 25.71 48.94 3.34
C LYS A 432 25.50 48.84 1.82
N LEU A 433 26.55 49.03 1.02
CA LEU A 433 26.49 48.89 -0.45
C LEU A 433 26.41 47.43 -0.92
N VAL A 434 27.04 46.51 -0.20
CA VAL A 434 27.03 45.07 -0.54
C VAL A 434 25.67 44.42 -0.27
N LEU A 435 24.95 44.86 0.77
CA LEU A 435 23.61 44.34 1.08
C LEU A 435 22.55 44.81 0.08
N ALA A 436 22.66 46.03 -0.43
CA ALA A 436 21.75 46.55 -1.45
C ALA A 436 21.90 45.83 -2.80
N ALA A 437 23.14 45.51 -3.21
CA ALA A 437 23.41 44.78 -4.46
C ALA A 437 22.90 43.32 -4.43
N ILE A 438 22.94 42.67 -3.27
CA ILE A 438 22.42 41.30 -3.09
C ILE A 438 20.89 41.29 -3.15
N LEU A 439 20.22 42.32 -2.60
CA LEU A 439 18.75 42.44 -2.66
C LEU A 439 18.25 42.64 -4.09
N VAL A 440 18.97 43.43 -4.91
CA VAL A 440 18.64 43.65 -6.33
C VAL A 440 18.80 42.37 -7.16
N LEU A 441 19.82 41.56 -6.89
CA LEU A 441 20.03 40.28 -7.59
C LEU A 441 19.00 39.21 -7.20
N ILE A 442 18.53 39.21 -5.95
CA ILE A 442 17.46 38.31 -5.49
C ILE A 442 16.12 38.69 -6.14
N LEU A 443 15.80 39.99 -6.23
CA LEU A 443 14.58 40.45 -6.89
C LEU A 443 14.62 40.19 -8.41
N ALA A 444 15.79 40.30 -9.06
CA ALA A 444 15.96 39.93 -10.46
C ALA A 444 15.77 38.42 -10.70
N ALA A 445 16.27 37.56 -9.80
CA ALA A 445 16.08 36.12 -9.88
C ALA A 445 14.60 35.70 -9.68
N ILE A 446 13.88 36.38 -8.78
CA ILE A 446 12.44 36.16 -8.58
C ILE A 446 11.65 36.59 -9.83
N GLY A 447 12.05 37.68 -10.49
CA GLY A 447 11.45 38.12 -11.76
C GLY A 447 11.65 37.12 -12.91
N VAL A 448 12.81 36.47 -12.99
CA VAL A 448 13.10 35.45 -14.03
C VAL A 448 12.35 34.14 -13.76
N VAL A 449 12.20 33.75 -12.48
CA VAL A 449 11.39 32.57 -12.10
C VAL A 449 9.91 32.82 -12.36
N ALA A 450 9.41 34.04 -12.13
CA ALA A 450 8.05 34.43 -12.47
C ALA A 450 7.80 34.52 -14.00
N TYR A 451 8.82 34.89 -14.78
CA TYR A 451 8.77 34.94 -16.25
C TYR A 451 8.62 33.54 -16.89
N MET A 452 9.13 32.49 -16.23
CA MET A 452 9.08 31.10 -16.72
C MET A 452 7.71 30.41 -16.49
N PHE A 453 6.82 30.99 -15.67
CA PHE A 453 5.48 30.45 -15.35
C PHE A 453 4.36 31.24 -16.04
N ARG A 454 4.49 31.38 -17.37
CA ARG A 454 3.61 32.23 -18.18
C ARG A 454 2.43 31.44 -18.75
N SER A 455 1.33 31.37 -17.99
CA SER A 455 0.02 31.08 -18.57
C SER A 455 -1.08 31.93 -17.94
N VAL A 456 -1.82 32.59 -18.84
CA VAL A 456 -3.12 33.28 -18.67
C VAL A 456 -3.08 34.79 -18.34
N LEU A 457 -3.73 35.54 -19.23
CA LEU A 457 -3.79 37.00 -19.35
C LEU A 457 -4.59 37.68 -18.23
N PHE A 458 -4.02 38.69 -17.56
CA PHE A 458 -4.73 39.93 -17.12
C PHE A 458 -3.82 41.01 -16.48
N ALA A 459 -2.56 40.72 -16.18
CA ALA A 459 -1.74 41.57 -15.29
C ALA A 459 -0.75 42.50 -16.00
N GLN A 460 -1.17 43.33 -16.97
CA GLN A 460 -0.28 44.33 -17.60
C GLN A 460 -0.52 45.79 -17.15
N ILE A 461 -1.71 46.14 -16.66
CA ILE A 461 -2.03 47.54 -16.33
C ILE A 461 -1.52 47.95 -14.94
N VAL A 462 -1.49 47.01 -13.98
CA VAL A 462 -1.07 47.28 -12.59
C VAL A 462 0.44 47.54 -12.46
N TYR A 463 1.27 46.94 -13.32
CA TYR A 463 2.73 47.05 -13.23
C TYR A 463 3.30 48.36 -13.81
N VAL A 464 2.60 49.01 -14.74
CA VAL A 464 3.04 50.30 -15.29
C VAL A 464 2.82 51.43 -14.27
N LEU A 465 1.74 51.38 -13.49
CA LEU A 465 1.43 52.36 -12.45
C LEU A 465 2.40 52.30 -11.26
N ALA A 466 2.89 51.10 -10.90
CA ALA A 466 3.86 50.92 -9.82
C ALA A 466 5.26 51.47 -10.16
N ALA A 467 5.67 51.42 -11.43
CA ALA A 467 6.99 51.90 -11.87
C ALA A 467 7.10 53.42 -11.87
N LEU A 468 6.03 54.14 -12.22
CA LEU A 468 6.00 55.61 -12.24
C LEU A 468 6.08 56.22 -10.83
N LEU A 469 5.51 55.54 -9.83
CA LEU A 469 5.50 55.99 -8.43
C LEU A 469 6.90 55.92 -7.79
N LEU A 470 7.75 54.99 -8.25
CA LEU A 470 9.09 54.77 -7.70
C LEU A 470 10.11 55.80 -8.20
N VAL A 471 9.93 56.32 -9.43
CA VAL A 471 10.80 57.37 -10.01
C VAL A 471 10.57 58.72 -9.32
N ALA A 472 9.33 59.05 -8.96
CA ALA A 472 8.99 60.31 -8.30
C ALA A 472 9.65 60.46 -6.91
N VAL A 473 9.79 59.36 -6.16
CA VAL A 473 10.39 59.36 -4.81
C VAL A 473 11.90 59.61 -4.85
N VAL A 474 12.59 59.13 -5.88
CA VAL A 474 14.05 59.27 -5.99
C VAL A 474 14.46 60.71 -6.29
N VAL A 475 13.71 61.41 -7.15
CA VAL A 475 14.00 62.80 -7.53
C VAL A 475 13.84 63.77 -6.35
N PHE A 476 12.86 63.55 -5.48
CA PHE A 476 12.60 64.40 -4.30
C PHE A 476 13.75 64.38 -3.27
N THR A 477 14.45 63.24 -3.14
CA THR A 477 15.53 63.11 -2.15
C THR A 477 16.82 63.83 -2.52
N LEU A 478 17.13 63.99 -3.82
CA LEU A 478 18.38 64.58 -4.29
C LEU A 478 18.44 66.11 -4.20
N LEU A 479 17.29 66.79 -4.26
CA LEU A 479 17.20 68.26 -4.14
C LEU A 479 17.45 68.78 -2.71
N SER A 480 17.21 67.96 -1.69
CA SER A 480 17.32 68.35 -0.28
C SER A 480 18.76 68.54 0.26
N PHE A 481 19.78 68.06 -0.47
CA PHE A 481 21.14 67.94 0.07
C PHE A 481 22.08 69.11 -0.27
N ARG A 482 21.72 70.02 -1.18
CA ARG A 482 22.68 71.01 -1.73
C ARG A 482 22.76 72.37 -1.00
N LEU A 483 22.07 72.59 0.13
CA LEU A 483 21.94 73.94 0.72
C LEU A 483 22.53 74.16 2.13
N ARG A 484 23.56 73.42 2.57
CA ARG A 484 24.07 73.59 3.96
C ARG A 484 25.58 73.48 4.17
N SER A 485 26.41 74.18 3.39
CA SER A 485 27.86 74.25 3.70
C SER A 485 28.57 75.52 3.19
N ILE A 486 28.28 76.70 3.74
CA ILE A 486 29.17 77.88 3.65
C ILE A 486 29.13 78.67 4.98
N SER A 487 30.29 79.15 5.43
CA SER A 487 30.62 79.95 6.63
C SER A 487 31.02 79.19 7.92
N TYR A 488 32.33 79.13 8.26
CA TYR A 488 32.86 79.17 9.66
C TYR A 488 34.41 79.12 9.82
N PHE A 489 35.24 79.76 8.97
CA PHE A 489 36.71 79.54 9.00
C PHE A 489 37.64 80.75 9.29
N THR A 490 37.27 81.75 10.09
CA THR A 490 38.13 82.95 10.33
C THR A 490 38.18 83.47 11.79
N LYS A 491 38.67 82.67 12.77
CA LYS A 491 38.80 83.14 14.19
C LYS A 491 39.87 82.41 15.05
N ARG A 492 41.07 82.12 14.50
CA ARG A 492 42.05 81.20 15.14
C ARG A 492 43.35 81.82 15.69
N ASP A 493 43.76 83.03 15.30
CA ASP A 493 45.15 83.47 15.54
C ASP A 493 45.42 84.36 16.78
N GLU A 494 44.40 84.74 17.54
CA GLU A 494 44.57 85.65 18.70
C GLU A 494 44.90 84.94 20.03
N LYS A 495 44.78 83.62 20.10
CA LYS A 495 44.85 82.85 21.36
C LYS A 495 46.25 82.40 21.78
N LEU A 496 47.28 82.62 20.95
CA LEU A 496 48.64 82.13 21.21
C LEU A 496 49.42 82.97 22.24
N ARG A 497 49.21 84.30 22.29
CA ARG A 497 49.95 85.21 23.20
C ARG A 497 49.61 85.05 24.68
N LYS A 498 48.42 84.55 25.04
CA LYS A 498 47.99 84.36 26.45
C LYS A 498 48.45 83.03 27.09
N LYS A 499 49.31 82.26 26.40
CA LYS A 499 49.73 80.92 26.85
C LYS A 499 51.11 80.86 27.51
N GLN A 500 52.01 81.82 27.25
CA GLN A 500 53.38 81.77 27.78
C GLN A 500 53.47 82.16 29.26
N GLU A 501 52.66 83.11 29.73
CA GLU A 501 52.67 83.57 31.13
C GLU A 501 52.03 82.58 32.13
N LYS A 502 51.31 81.56 31.63
CA LYS A 502 50.65 80.53 32.45
C LYS A 502 51.53 79.32 32.77
N ILE A 503 52.74 79.25 32.23
CA ILE A 503 53.63 78.10 32.33
C ILE A 503 54.46 78.18 33.63
N GLU A 504 54.92 79.38 33.98
CA GLU A 504 55.78 79.62 35.16
C GLU A 504 55.05 79.37 36.50
N LYS A 505 53.79 79.78 36.62
CA LYS A 505 52.95 79.51 37.81
C LYS A 505 52.49 78.04 37.95
N ARG A 506 52.73 77.19 36.94
CA ARG A 506 52.31 75.78 36.97
C ARG A 506 53.38 74.86 37.58
N GLU A 507 54.63 75.27 37.59
CA GLU A 507 55.75 74.43 38.05
C GLU A 507 55.82 74.34 39.59
N ALA A 508 55.56 75.44 40.31
CA ALA A 508 55.46 75.42 41.77
C ALA A 508 54.28 74.57 42.29
N ARG A 509 53.17 74.52 41.55
CA ARG A 509 51.98 73.70 41.87
C ARG A 509 52.17 72.20 41.60
N LEU A 510 53.21 71.81 40.87
CA LEU A 510 53.49 70.41 40.54
C LEU A 510 54.22 69.70 41.68
N ALA A 511 55.11 70.37 42.40
CA ALA A 511 55.90 69.79 43.50
C ALA A 511 55.05 69.30 44.69
N GLN A 512 54.10 70.11 45.19
CA GLN A 512 53.15 69.68 46.24
C GLN A 512 52.18 68.58 45.78
N LYS A 513 51.94 68.47 44.47
CA LYS A 513 51.01 67.51 43.88
C LYS A 513 51.61 66.12 43.75
N TYR A 514 52.94 65.99 43.72
CA TYR A 514 53.64 64.71 43.65
C TYR A 514 53.62 63.96 44.99
N ALA A 515 53.81 64.65 46.12
CA ALA A 515 53.77 64.04 47.46
C ALA A 515 52.38 63.48 47.85
N LYS A 516 51.30 64.18 47.46
CA LYS A 516 49.92 63.72 47.69
C LYS A 516 49.54 62.52 46.80
N ARG A 517 50.11 62.43 45.60
CA ARG A 517 49.81 61.37 44.62
C ARG A 517 50.38 60.01 44.98
N GLU A 518 51.48 59.98 45.73
CA GLU A 518 52.15 58.72 46.07
C GLU A 518 51.37 57.90 47.11
N LYS A 519 50.78 58.58 48.11
CA LYS A 519 49.85 57.98 49.09
C LYS A 519 48.54 57.51 48.44
N GLU A 520 47.94 58.31 47.57
CA GLU A 520 46.74 57.93 46.81
C GLU A 520 46.98 56.77 45.83
N LEU A 521 48.22 56.59 45.35
CA LEU A 521 48.59 55.52 44.41
C LEU A 521 48.63 54.15 45.11
N GLN A 522 49.09 54.09 46.37
CA GLN A 522 49.16 52.85 47.13
C GLN A 522 47.77 52.32 47.53
N GLU A 523 46.87 53.20 48.01
CA GLU A 523 45.47 52.82 48.31
C GLU A 523 44.70 52.38 47.06
N ARG A 524 44.92 53.03 45.91
CA ARG A 524 44.26 52.66 44.64
C ARG A 524 44.75 51.32 44.08
N LEU A 525 46.02 50.97 44.32
CA LEU A 525 46.59 49.69 43.92
C LEU A 525 45.97 48.52 44.69
N GLN A 526 45.75 48.70 45.99
CA GLN A 526 45.09 47.72 46.85
C GLN A 526 43.61 47.52 46.47
N LYS A 527 42.88 48.62 46.25
CA LYS A 527 41.47 48.60 45.83
C LYS A 527 41.26 47.98 44.45
N GLN A 528 42.19 48.21 43.51
CA GLN A 528 42.15 47.58 42.18
C GLN A 528 42.48 46.09 42.20
N GLN A 529 43.27 45.60 43.14
CA GLN A 529 43.55 44.16 43.27
C GLN A 529 42.30 43.39 43.75
N GLU A 530 41.56 43.94 44.71
CA GLU A 530 40.33 43.34 45.23
C GLU A 530 39.18 43.34 44.20
N GLU A 531 38.99 44.44 43.46
CA GLU A 531 38.00 44.50 42.36
C GLU A 531 38.33 43.52 41.22
N TRP A 532 39.62 43.31 40.93
CA TRP A 532 40.06 42.38 39.88
C TRP A 532 39.85 40.90 40.26
N GLU A 533 39.90 40.58 41.56
CA GLU A 533 39.55 39.25 42.07
C GLU A 533 38.04 38.99 42.12
N GLN A 534 37.24 39.99 42.51
CA GLN A 534 35.78 39.89 42.44
C GLN A 534 35.28 39.75 40.99
N LYS A 535 35.89 40.47 40.03
CA LYS A 535 35.53 40.36 38.60
C LYS A 535 35.88 38.99 38.01
N ARG A 536 37.03 38.40 38.40
CA ARG A 536 37.38 37.00 38.02
C ARG A 536 36.41 35.96 38.60
N ARG A 537 35.87 36.19 39.79
CA ARG A 537 34.85 35.32 40.41
C ARG A 537 33.48 35.45 39.71
N ARG A 538 33.11 36.64 39.24
CA ARG A 538 31.90 36.88 38.41
C ARG A 538 32.04 36.28 37.00
N GLU A 539 33.18 36.47 36.34
CA GLU A 539 33.46 35.89 35.01
C GLU A 539 33.49 34.34 35.04
N LYS A 540 33.97 33.70 36.12
CA LYS A 540 33.89 32.23 36.30
C LYS A 540 32.47 31.71 36.57
N LYS A 541 31.59 32.53 37.18
CA LYS A 541 30.16 32.18 37.38
C LYS A 541 29.35 32.40 36.09
N GLU A 542 29.65 33.42 35.28
CA GLU A 542 29.04 33.67 33.96
C GLU A 542 29.58 32.74 32.85
N GLN A 543 30.77 32.18 33.00
CA GLN A 543 31.33 31.18 32.07
C GLN A 543 30.75 29.75 32.29
N LYS A 544 29.95 29.54 33.34
CA LYS A 544 29.09 28.35 33.52
C LYS A 544 27.66 28.54 32.96
N THR A 545 27.30 29.74 32.52
CA THR A 545 25.99 30.10 31.96
C THR A 545 26.13 30.87 30.65
N SER A 546 26.98 30.39 29.75
CA SER A 546 26.94 30.76 28.33
C SER A 546 27.32 29.55 27.48
N ASN A 547 26.35 28.66 27.32
CA ASN A 547 26.37 27.67 26.24
C ASN A 547 26.58 28.41 24.90
N PRO A 548 27.47 27.95 24.01
CA PRO A 548 27.48 28.45 22.65
C PRO A 548 26.14 28.13 21.98
N LEU A 549 25.67 29.04 21.13
CA LEU A 549 24.41 28.96 20.37
C LEU A 549 23.99 27.52 20.00
N PRO A 550 22.71 27.18 20.21
CA PRO A 550 22.32 25.84 20.57
C PRO A 550 22.24 24.93 19.35
N LYS A 551 22.54 23.65 19.59
CA LYS A 551 22.15 22.53 18.72
C LYS A 551 20.70 22.61 18.24
N ALA A 552 19.83 23.35 18.96
CA ALA A 552 18.44 23.62 18.61
C ALA A 552 18.24 24.41 17.30
N VAL A 553 19.06 25.41 16.95
CA VAL A 553 18.87 26.13 15.66
C VAL A 553 19.28 25.25 14.49
N PHE A 554 20.36 24.48 14.66
CA PHE A 554 20.80 23.49 13.67
C PHE A 554 19.79 22.33 13.57
N ALA A 555 19.20 21.91 14.69
CA ALA A 555 18.17 20.88 14.74
C ALA A 555 16.83 21.35 14.17
N VAL A 556 16.45 22.63 14.31
CA VAL A 556 15.25 23.21 13.71
C VAL A 556 15.41 23.35 12.20
N ILE A 557 16.58 23.81 11.72
CA ILE A 557 16.87 23.85 10.27
C ILE A 557 16.91 22.42 9.69
N LEU A 558 17.51 21.46 10.41
CA LEU A 558 17.54 20.05 10.01
C LEU A 558 16.13 19.43 10.05
N ALA A 559 15.30 19.76 11.04
CA ALA A 559 13.93 19.28 11.15
C ALA A 559 13.05 19.85 10.04
N VAL A 560 13.18 21.14 9.69
CA VAL A 560 12.47 21.74 8.55
C VAL A 560 12.91 21.13 7.22
N LEU A 561 14.21 20.82 7.06
CA LEU A 561 14.72 20.09 5.89
C LEU A 561 14.23 18.65 5.82
N VAL A 562 14.18 17.94 6.96
CA VAL A 562 13.67 16.57 7.05
C VAL A 562 12.16 16.53 6.82
N ILE A 563 11.39 17.44 7.40
CA ILE A 563 9.95 17.57 7.18
C ILE A 563 9.68 17.94 5.71
N GLY A 564 10.46 18.85 5.12
CA GLY A 564 10.40 19.16 3.69
C GLY A 564 10.71 17.95 2.82
N LEU A 565 11.74 17.17 3.15
CA LEU A 565 12.07 15.92 2.44
C LEU A 565 11.04 14.81 2.66
N VAL A 566 10.39 14.74 3.81
CA VAL A 566 9.31 13.78 4.10
C VAL A 566 8.02 14.19 3.39
N LEU A 567 7.71 15.47 3.30
CA LEU A 567 6.55 15.97 2.54
C LEU A 567 6.75 15.83 1.03
N ILE A 568 7.96 16.12 0.52
CA ILE A 568 8.32 15.82 -0.88
C ILE A 568 8.35 14.30 -1.10
N GLY A 569 8.89 13.54 -0.16
CA GLY A 569 8.92 12.09 -0.21
C GLY A 569 7.53 11.45 -0.18
N ALA A 570 6.57 12.03 0.54
CA ALA A 570 5.18 11.60 0.59
C ALA A 570 4.40 12.01 -0.67
N PHE A 571 4.65 13.21 -1.19
CA PHE A 571 4.01 13.70 -2.42
C PHE A 571 4.52 12.98 -3.68
N PHE A 572 5.77 12.50 -3.66
CA PHE A 572 6.42 11.78 -4.77
C PHE A 572 6.71 10.30 -4.42
N PHE A 573 6.06 9.71 -3.42
CA PHE A 573 6.42 8.40 -2.84
C PHE A 573 6.42 7.27 -3.87
N GLU A 574 5.35 7.21 -4.67
CA GLU A 574 5.18 6.29 -5.81
C GLU A 574 6.29 6.44 -6.85
N GLN A 575 6.74 7.67 -7.11
CA GLN A 575 7.81 7.96 -8.08
C GLN A 575 9.20 7.68 -7.51
N LEU A 576 9.42 7.85 -6.20
CA LEU A 576 10.69 7.62 -5.52
C LEU A 576 11.10 6.14 -5.53
N LEU A 577 10.14 5.21 -5.50
CA LEU A 577 10.37 3.78 -5.66
C LEU A 577 11.03 3.43 -7.00
N ALA A 578 10.71 4.17 -8.07
CA ALA A 578 11.32 4.00 -9.38
C ALA A 578 12.76 4.54 -9.49
N PHE A 579 13.20 5.41 -8.57
CA PHE A 579 14.49 6.13 -8.68
C PHE A 579 15.45 5.94 -7.49
N TRP A 580 15.11 5.10 -6.51
CA TRP A 580 15.97 4.81 -5.34
C TRP A 580 17.44 4.39 -5.62
N PRO A 581 17.82 3.73 -6.75
CA PRO A 581 19.21 3.33 -7.01
C PRO A 581 20.13 4.53 -7.24
N TYR A 582 19.59 5.59 -7.82
CA TYR A 582 20.32 6.84 -8.06
C TYR A 582 20.58 7.60 -6.76
N VAL A 583 19.63 7.51 -5.81
CA VAL A 583 19.80 8.05 -4.46
C VAL A 583 20.91 7.31 -3.71
N VAL A 584 20.94 5.97 -3.81
CA VAL A 584 21.96 5.14 -3.15
C VAL A 584 23.36 5.37 -3.74
N THR A 585 23.48 5.44 -5.06
CA THR A 585 24.76 5.72 -5.73
C THR A 585 25.26 7.13 -5.44
N GLY A 586 24.37 8.14 -5.41
CA GLY A 586 24.71 9.49 -4.98
C GLY A 586 25.22 9.55 -3.54
N ALA A 587 24.58 8.82 -2.61
CA ALA A 587 25.02 8.74 -1.22
C ALA A 587 26.39 8.06 -1.08
N ALA A 588 26.67 7.00 -1.84
CA ALA A 588 27.96 6.32 -1.86
C ALA A 588 29.10 7.24 -2.34
N LEU A 589 28.87 8.03 -3.39
CA LEU A 589 29.85 9.01 -3.90
C LEU A 589 30.17 10.09 -2.86
N LEU A 590 29.14 10.60 -2.16
CA LEU A 590 29.30 11.59 -1.10
C LEU A 590 30.15 11.05 0.05
N PHE A 591 29.95 9.79 0.44
CA PHE A 591 30.73 9.11 1.47
C PHE A 591 32.21 9.00 1.09
N VAL A 592 32.52 8.70 -0.17
CA VAL A 592 33.90 8.67 -0.72
C VAL A 592 34.56 10.04 -0.63
N ILE A 593 33.86 11.11 -1.01
CA ILE A 593 34.37 12.49 -0.94
C ILE A 593 34.68 12.89 0.52
N ILE A 594 33.82 12.53 1.47
CA ILE A 594 34.03 12.77 2.90
C ILE A 594 35.27 12.02 3.41
N LEU A 595 35.46 10.76 3.00
CA LEU A 595 36.63 9.95 3.35
C LEU A 595 37.94 10.58 2.84
N VAL A 596 37.95 11.06 1.59
CA VAL A 596 39.11 11.76 1.00
C VAL A 596 39.43 13.04 1.78
N PHE A 597 38.41 13.82 2.16
CA PHE A 597 38.61 15.05 2.93
C PHE A 597 39.17 14.80 4.33
N LEU A 598 38.75 13.72 4.99
CA LEU A 598 39.28 13.31 6.30
C LEU A 598 40.76 12.89 6.23
N MET A 599 41.22 12.33 5.10
CA MET A 599 42.62 11.93 4.91
C MET A 599 43.60 13.10 4.71
N LEU A 600 43.14 14.31 4.36
CA LEU A 600 44.02 15.46 4.01
C LEU A 600 44.40 16.38 5.20
N ARG A 601 44.02 16.08 6.45
CA ARG A 601 44.21 16.98 7.59
C ARG A 601 45.62 16.87 8.22
N LYS A 602 46.44 17.93 8.15
CA LYS A 602 47.80 17.99 8.74
C LYS A 602 47.80 18.20 10.27
N PHE A 603 48.54 17.36 11.00
CA PHE A 603 48.73 17.45 12.47
C PHE A 603 50.08 18.11 12.84
N SER A 604 50.10 19.44 13.04
CA SER A 604 51.27 20.19 13.52
C SER A 604 50.98 20.90 14.85
N ILE A 605 51.92 20.86 15.79
CA ILE A 605 51.82 21.48 17.12
C ILE A 605 52.91 22.57 17.21
N SER A 606 52.55 23.79 17.60
CA SER A 606 53.50 24.89 17.80
C SER A 606 53.27 25.52 19.17
N ARG A 607 54.34 25.68 19.94
CA ARG A 607 54.33 26.31 21.27
C ARG A 607 55.44 27.36 21.35
N ASN A 608 55.09 28.50 21.93
CA ASN A 608 56.01 29.64 22.05
C ASN A 608 55.97 30.10 23.51
N TRP A 609 57.14 30.20 24.15
CA TRP A 609 57.31 30.71 25.51
C TRP A 609 58.04 32.05 25.46
N SER A 610 57.66 32.98 26.32
CA SER A 610 58.36 34.27 26.44
C SER A 610 59.70 34.16 27.16
N SER A 611 59.78 33.27 28.15
CA SER A 611 61.01 32.88 28.86
C SER A 611 60.80 31.48 29.41
N ALA A 612 61.82 30.62 29.33
CA ALA A 612 61.80 29.27 29.86
C ALA A 612 63.16 28.91 30.44
N SER A 613 63.17 28.19 31.57
CA SER A 613 64.36 27.67 32.25
C SER A 613 64.07 26.29 32.82
N GLY A 614 65.09 25.48 33.05
CA GLY A 614 64.93 24.11 33.54
C GLY A 614 64.35 23.16 32.48
N HIS A 615 63.29 22.42 32.81
CA HIS A 615 62.67 21.45 31.89
C HIS A 615 61.38 21.98 31.26
N VAL A 616 61.28 21.94 29.93
CA VAL A 616 60.06 22.30 29.18
C VAL A 616 59.44 21.04 28.59
N VAL A 617 58.23 20.70 29.03
CA VAL A 617 57.49 19.52 28.54
C VAL A 617 56.39 19.94 27.57
N VAL A 618 56.34 19.29 26.40
CA VAL A 618 55.33 19.50 25.36
C VAL A 618 54.60 18.19 25.05
N PRO A 619 53.38 17.98 25.58
CA PRO A 619 52.59 16.79 25.24
C PRO A 619 51.98 16.94 23.84
N THR A 620 52.13 15.91 23.01
CA THR A 620 51.58 15.88 21.64
C THR A 620 50.07 15.58 21.62
N LYS A 621 49.59 14.84 22.63
CA LYS A 621 48.23 14.22 22.67
C LYS A 621 47.92 13.30 21.48
N TRP A 622 48.94 12.83 20.75
CA TRP A 622 48.73 11.87 19.67
C TRP A 622 48.34 10.49 20.24
N ARG A 623 47.41 9.81 19.57
CA ARG A 623 46.90 8.50 20.01
C ARG A 623 48.01 7.44 20.09
N TYR A 624 49.07 7.58 19.29
CA TYR A 624 50.24 6.68 19.22
C TYR A 624 51.48 7.40 18.64
N GLY A 625 52.66 6.84 18.89
CA GLY A 625 53.97 7.36 18.49
C GLY A 625 54.55 8.33 19.52
N LEU A 626 55.01 9.51 19.11
CA LEU A 626 55.54 10.54 20.02
C LEU A 626 54.45 11.03 20.98
N GLY A 627 54.66 10.86 22.29
CA GLY A 627 53.74 11.24 23.38
C GLY A 627 54.04 12.61 23.98
N ASP A 628 55.29 12.84 24.40
CA ASP A 628 55.75 14.13 24.90
C ASP A 628 57.23 14.36 24.55
N VAL A 629 57.59 15.64 24.43
CA VAL A 629 58.96 16.10 24.21
C VAL A 629 59.36 16.94 25.42
N ARG A 630 60.45 16.57 26.08
CA ARG A 630 61.02 17.28 27.24
C ARG A 630 62.35 17.90 26.84
N LEU A 631 62.44 19.22 26.83
CA LEU A 631 63.65 19.97 26.51
C LEU A 631 64.37 20.35 27.82
N HIS A 632 65.67 20.09 27.90
CA HIS A 632 66.51 20.40 29.07
C HIS A 632 67.29 21.68 28.79
N LEU A 633 66.93 22.80 29.43
CA LEU A 633 67.57 24.09 29.21
C LEU A 633 68.66 24.34 30.26
N SER A 634 69.91 24.45 29.81
CA SER A 634 71.08 24.73 30.68
C SER A 634 71.04 26.13 31.31
N LYS A 635 70.42 27.09 30.62
CA LYS A 635 70.24 28.49 31.05
C LYS A 635 68.85 28.99 30.66
N THR A 636 68.41 30.09 31.25
CA THR A 636 67.13 30.73 30.92
C THR A 636 67.15 31.26 29.48
N VAL A 637 66.22 30.79 28.64
CA VAL A 637 66.07 31.20 27.23
C VAL A 637 64.87 32.12 27.07
N GLU A 638 65.08 33.33 26.57
CA GLU A 638 64.00 34.22 26.14
C GLU A 638 63.50 33.83 24.74
N HIS A 639 62.18 33.91 24.52
CA HIS A 639 61.53 33.61 23.23
C HIS A 639 61.73 32.19 22.65
N LEU A 640 61.72 31.15 23.49
CA LEU A 640 61.75 29.76 23.04
C LEU A 640 60.54 29.43 22.13
N VAL A 641 60.80 28.91 20.94
CA VAL A 641 59.79 28.40 19.99
C VAL A 641 60.05 26.92 19.73
N MET A 642 59.01 26.10 19.90
CA MET A 642 59.05 24.69 19.55
C MET A 642 57.91 24.33 18.59
N ARG A 643 58.23 23.62 17.51
CA ARG A 643 57.27 23.09 16.55
C ARG A 643 57.48 21.59 16.37
N ILE A 644 56.43 20.82 16.57
CA ILE A 644 56.40 19.37 16.41
C ILE A 644 55.44 19.03 15.27
N THR A 645 55.89 18.28 14.29
CA THR A 645 55.11 17.95 13.08
C THR A 645 55.04 16.45 12.91
N ARG A 646 53.84 15.92 12.65
CA ARG A 646 53.64 14.49 12.35
C ARG A 646 53.65 14.25 10.85
N GLY A 647 54.37 13.22 10.40
CA GLY A 647 54.41 12.80 9.00
C GLY A 647 55.82 12.89 8.39
N ARG A 648 55.98 12.33 7.19
CA ARG A 648 57.24 12.35 6.44
C ARG A 648 57.63 13.81 6.10
N PRO A 649 58.92 14.18 6.20
CA PRO A 649 59.40 15.47 5.69
C PRO A 649 59.15 15.59 4.18
N LYS A 650 59.01 16.81 3.67
CA LYS A 650 58.63 17.10 2.28
C LYS A 650 59.79 17.09 1.28
N GLU A 651 61.03 17.11 1.77
CA GLU A 651 62.24 17.18 0.94
C GLU A 651 62.89 15.79 0.88
N ALA A 652 63.40 15.43 -0.30
CA ALA A 652 63.90 14.09 -0.66
C ALA A 652 64.77 13.48 0.45
N PHE A 653 64.35 12.32 0.97
CA PHE A 653 64.94 11.69 2.14
C PHE A 653 65.17 10.21 1.86
N VAL A 654 66.35 9.71 2.21
CA VAL A 654 66.65 8.27 2.23
C VAL A 654 65.71 7.61 3.26
N VAL A 655 64.99 6.57 2.87
CA VAL A 655 64.13 5.79 3.78
C VAL A 655 65.04 4.95 4.69
N PRO A 656 64.77 4.85 6.00
CA PRO A 656 65.56 3.96 6.85
C PRO A 656 65.40 2.49 6.41
N ASP A 657 66.48 1.73 6.47
CA ASP A 657 66.49 0.26 6.32
C ASP A 657 65.91 -0.43 7.57
N ALA A 658 64.66 -0.09 7.89
CA ALA A 658 63.88 -0.62 9.01
C ALA A 658 62.39 -0.24 8.86
N ASP A 659 61.51 -1.06 9.42
CA ASP A 659 60.06 -0.84 9.38
C ASP A 659 59.68 0.35 10.27
N VAL A 660 59.21 1.45 9.67
CA VAL A 660 58.95 2.71 10.39
C VAL A 660 57.53 2.78 10.93
N TYR A 661 57.40 2.85 12.26
CA TYR A 661 56.13 3.06 12.97
C TYR A 661 55.59 4.48 12.84
N GLN A 662 56.46 5.49 12.94
CA GLN A 662 56.05 6.90 12.84
C GLN A 662 57.22 7.84 12.53
N TYR A 663 57.04 8.71 11.53
CA TYR A 663 57.88 9.89 11.31
C TYR A 663 57.36 11.11 12.06
N PHE A 664 58.28 11.88 12.63
CA PHE A 664 57.98 13.18 13.23
C PHE A 664 59.19 14.12 13.14
N SER A 665 58.94 15.42 13.17
CA SER A 665 60.01 16.42 13.26
C SER A 665 59.81 17.32 14.46
N ILE A 666 60.91 17.68 15.10
CA ILE A 666 60.95 18.58 16.24
C ILE A 666 61.90 19.72 15.89
N PHE A 667 61.34 20.91 15.71
CA PHE A 667 62.10 22.13 15.56
C PHE A 667 62.07 22.89 16.89
N SER A 668 63.25 23.32 17.36
CA SER A 668 63.42 24.17 18.53
C SER A 668 64.30 25.35 18.15
N SER A 669 64.00 26.55 18.67
CA SER A 669 64.85 27.74 18.45
C SER A 669 66.21 27.65 19.16
N VAL A 670 66.41 26.67 20.05
CA VAL A 670 67.69 26.39 20.71
C VAL A 670 68.14 24.95 20.49
N LYS A 671 69.46 24.75 20.43
CA LYS A 671 70.12 23.44 20.25
C LYS A 671 70.48 22.87 21.61
N GLU A 672 69.48 22.33 22.30
CA GLU A 672 69.60 21.74 23.63
C GLU A 672 69.07 20.30 23.62
N LYS A 673 69.48 19.51 24.63
CA LYS A 673 69.10 18.09 24.74
C LYS A 673 67.58 17.92 24.89
N CYS A 674 67.02 16.98 24.12
CA CYS A 674 65.62 16.60 24.09
C CYS A 674 65.46 15.14 24.55
N SER A 675 64.60 14.92 25.56
CA SER A 675 64.08 13.61 25.92
C SER A 675 62.71 13.40 25.27
N LEU A 676 62.51 12.24 24.65
CA LEU A 676 61.35 11.88 23.83
C LEU A 676 60.62 10.71 24.48
N SER A 677 59.37 10.91 24.89
CA SER A 677 58.52 9.84 25.38
C SER A 677 57.66 9.29 24.24
N LEU A 678 57.65 7.98 24.04
CA LEU A 678 57.03 7.30 22.90
C LEU A 678 56.07 6.22 23.37
N ARG A 679 55.05 5.95 22.56
CA ARG A 679 54.07 4.90 22.79
C ARG A 679 53.79 4.13 21.50
N VAL A 680 54.12 2.83 21.51
CA VAL A 680 53.97 1.94 20.35
C VAL A 680 52.92 0.88 20.69
N LYS A 681 52.08 0.49 19.72
CA LYS A 681 51.09 -0.58 19.94
C LYS A 681 51.82 -1.89 20.21
N LYS A 682 51.43 -2.62 21.26
CA LYS A 682 52.01 -3.91 21.63
C LYS A 682 51.99 -4.90 20.45
N ALA A 683 50.85 -5.06 19.79
CA ALA A 683 50.71 -5.90 18.60
C ALA A 683 51.60 -5.53 17.39
N TRP A 684 52.11 -4.29 17.32
CA TRP A 684 53.13 -3.93 16.32
C TRP A 684 54.53 -4.21 16.86
N ALA A 685 54.80 -3.83 18.11
CA ALA A 685 56.09 -4.10 18.78
C ALA A 685 56.41 -5.60 18.88
N ASP A 686 55.43 -6.48 19.08
CA ASP A 686 55.65 -7.94 19.22
C ASP A 686 56.09 -8.59 17.89
N LYS A 687 55.71 -7.99 16.76
CA LYS A 687 56.02 -8.45 15.38
C LYS A 687 57.36 -7.95 14.86
N HIS A 688 58.02 -7.08 15.61
CA HIS A 688 59.29 -6.47 15.24
C HIS A 688 60.31 -6.67 16.36
N GLU A 689 61.57 -6.54 16.03
CA GLU A 689 62.72 -6.63 16.93
C GLU A 689 63.60 -5.38 16.75
N ASP A 690 64.44 -5.08 17.72
CA ASP A 690 65.31 -3.90 17.72
C ASP A 690 64.59 -2.55 17.55
N LEU A 691 63.54 -2.31 18.35
CA LEU A 691 62.82 -1.04 18.32
C LEU A 691 63.70 0.12 18.77
N THR A 692 63.99 1.03 17.84
CA THR A 692 64.85 2.19 18.05
C THR A 692 64.19 3.48 17.52
N VAL A 693 64.70 4.62 18.00
CA VAL A 693 64.39 5.93 17.40
C VAL A 693 65.58 6.34 16.57
N LEU A 694 65.35 6.55 15.29
CA LEU A 694 66.34 7.06 14.39
C LEU A 694 66.26 8.59 14.35
N HIS A 695 67.40 9.25 14.43
CA HIS A 695 67.55 10.68 14.22
C HIS A 695 68.32 10.92 12.92
N PHE A 696 67.75 11.73 12.03
CA PHE A 696 68.41 12.04 10.77
C PHE A 696 69.45 13.15 10.94
N VAL A 697 70.70 12.82 10.66
CA VAL A 697 71.84 13.74 10.82
C VAL A 697 72.77 13.60 9.61
N ARG A 698 73.01 14.71 8.90
CA ARG A 698 73.94 14.78 7.75
C ARG A 698 73.67 13.71 6.66
N GLY A 699 72.41 13.57 6.23
CA GLY A 699 72.04 12.71 5.10
C GLY A 699 71.79 11.23 5.43
N SER A 700 72.00 10.80 6.69
CA SER A 700 71.78 9.42 7.12
C SER A 700 70.97 9.32 8.41
N TRP A 701 70.27 8.20 8.60
CA TRP A 701 69.56 7.87 9.83
C TRP A 701 70.52 7.24 10.84
N LYS A 702 70.61 7.83 12.04
CA LYS A 702 71.43 7.31 13.14
C LYS A 702 70.54 6.85 14.29
N PRO A 703 70.73 5.65 14.85
CA PRO A 703 69.95 5.19 15.99
C PRO A 703 70.30 6.02 17.23
N LEU A 704 69.27 6.38 18.00
CA LEU A 704 69.38 6.93 19.34
C LEU A 704 69.29 5.81 20.37
N GLN A 705 69.89 6.01 21.53
CA GLN A 705 69.70 5.10 22.65
C GLN A 705 68.23 5.14 23.10
N THR A 706 67.56 3.99 22.96
CA THR A 706 66.16 3.80 23.35
C THR A 706 66.06 2.90 24.57
N LYS A 707 65.34 3.35 25.60
CA LYS A 707 65.08 2.56 26.80
C LYS A 707 63.59 2.24 26.91
N LYS A 708 63.26 0.96 27.07
CA LYS A 708 61.89 0.49 27.34
C LYS A 708 61.53 0.86 28.78
N MET A 709 60.41 1.58 28.96
CA MET A 709 59.99 2.11 30.26
C MET A 709 58.95 1.23 30.95
N SER A 710 57.88 0.86 30.24
CA SER A 710 56.81 0.00 30.78
C SER A 710 55.90 -0.55 29.68
N GLU A 711 55.15 -1.61 30.00
CA GLU A 711 54.03 -2.09 29.20
C GLU A 711 52.74 -1.93 30.00
N LYS A 712 51.74 -1.24 29.43
CA LYS A 712 50.41 -1.10 30.06
C LYS A 712 49.32 -1.26 29.01
N GLY A 713 48.47 -2.27 29.19
CA GLY A 713 47.39 -2.61 28.27
C GLY A 713 47.93 -2.89 26.86
N ARG A 714 47.39 -2.18 25.86
CA ARG A 714 47.74 -2.35 24.44
C ARG A 714 48.97 -1.56 23.97
N TRP A 715 49.74 -0.96 24.89
CA TRP A 715 50.83 -0.03 24.57
C TRP A 715 52.13 -0.40 25.29
N THR A 716 53.23 -0.27 24.55
CA THR A 716 54.60 -0.34 25.07
C THR A 716 55.20 1.07 25.02
N TYR A 717 55.73 1.53 26.15
CA TYR A 717 56.27 2.87 26.32
C TYR A 717 57.79 2.85 26.27
N PHE A 718 58.38 3.76 25.49
CA PHE A 718 59.82 3.90 25.30
C PHE A 718 60.23 5.35 25.54
N THR A 719 61.49 5.55 25.94
CA THR A 719 62.14 6.86 25.98
C THR A 719 63.37 6.88 25.08
N ALA A 720 63.67 8.02 24.48
CA ALA A 720 64.87 8.25 23.69
C ALA A 720 65.45 9.64 24.00
N GLU A 721 66.77 9.78 23.96
CA GLU A 721 67.45 11.06 24.15
C GLU A 721 68.15 11.50 22.86
N SER A 722 68.08 12.80 22.57
CA SER A 722 68.72 13.43 21.41
C SER A 722 69.36 14.75 21.81
N ASP A 723 70.54 15.06 21.29
CA ASP A 723 71.26 16.31 21.63
C ASP A 723 70.63 17.58 21.02
N LYS A 724 69.74 17.42 20.04
CA LYS A 724 69.05 18.53 19.36
C LYS A 724 67.74 18.07 18.73
N GLY A 725 66.91 19.04 18.34
CA GLY A 725 65.78 18.81 17.45
C GLY A 725 66.22 18.46 16.02
N GLY A 726 65.31 17.86 15.25
CA GLY A 726 65.57 17.36 13.90
C GLY A 726 64.41 16.52 13.37
N HIS A 727 64.71 15.64 12.43
CA HIS A 727 63.78 14.65 11.91
C HIS A 727 64.02 13.30 12.58
N PHE A 728 62.94 12.66 13.01
CA PHE A 728 62.99 11.41 13.75
C PHE A 728 62.04 10.38 13.13
N ALA A 729 62.42 9.11 13.26
CA ALA A 729 61.60 7.97 12.89
C ALA A 729 61.62 6.95 14.04
N ILE A 730 60.46 6.47 14.44
CA ILE A 730 60.36 5.29 15.31
C ILE A 730 60.41 4.09 14.38
N ALA A 731 61.43 3.24 14.47
CA ALA A 731 61.65 2.13 13.55
C ALA A 731 62.05 0.84 14.28
N ALA A 732 61.78 -0.31 13.66
CA ALA A 732 62.15 -1.63 14.17
C ALA A 732 62.34 -2.60 12.99
N LYS A 733 63.13 -3.67 13.14
CA LYS A 733 63.28 -4.71 12.11
C LYS A 733 62.13 -5.70 12.19
N ARG A 734 61.60 -6.15 11.05
CA ARG A 734 60.43 -7.05 10.99
C ARG A 734 60.86 -8.51 11.17
N LYS A 735 60.15 -9.28 12.01
CA LYS A 735 60.29 -10.74 12.06
C LYS A 735 59.79 -11.33 10.74
N SER A 736 60.63 -12.05 10.00
CA SER A 736 60.34 -12.47 8.63
C SER A 736 59.05 -13.31 8.50
N SER A 737 58.12 -12.91 7.63
CA SER A 737 57.05 -13.79 7.10
C SER A 737 56.75 -13.43 5.65
N PRO A 738 56.38 -14.39 4.77
CA PRO A 738 56.26 -14.14 3.34
C PRO A 738 55.05 -13.25 2.97
N PRO A 739 55.13 -12.49 1.86
CA PRO A 739 54.06 -11.58 1.44
C PRO A 739 52.89 -12.33 0.76
N ARG A 740 51.65 -11.98 1.14
CA ARG A 740 50.40 -12.54 0.60
C ARG A 740 49.95 -11.86 -0.70
N ILE A 741 50.87 -11.57 -1.63
CA ILE A 741 50.58 -10.82 -2.87
C ILE A 741 49.67 -11.63 -3.81
N GLY A 742 49.90 -12.95 -3.91
CA GLY A 742 49.13 -13.82 -4.81
C GLY A 742 47.63 -13.88 -4.50
N VAL A 743 47.24 -13.80 -3.22
CA VAL A 743 45.83 -13.89 -2.81
C VAL A 743 45.02 -12.68 -3.30
N TYR A 744 45.58 -11.47 -3.21
CA TYR A 744 44.89 -10.26 -3.64
C TYR A 744 44.83 -10.10 -5.16
N LEU A 745 45.86 -10.59 -5.85
CA LEU A 745 45.86 -10.65 -7.30
C LEU A 745 44.80 -11.63 -7.79
N ALA A 746 44.71 -12.82 -7.18
CA ALA A 746 43.69 -13.81 -7.49
C ALA A 746 42.27 -13.29 -7.24
N THR A 747 42.02 -12.59 -6.13
CA THR A 747 40.68 -12.01 -5.86
C THR A 747 40.33 -10.86 -6.80
N ALA A 748 41.30 -10.04 -7.22
CA ALA A 748 41.07 -8.97 -8.19
C ALA A 748 40.76 -9.52 -9.59
N VAL A 749 41.50 -10.56 -10.01
CA VAL A 749 41.26 -11.26 -11.29
C VAL A 749 39.91 -11.97 -11.26
N LEU A 750 39.55 -12.64 -10.16
CA LEU A 750 38.24 -13.27 -10.00
C LEU A 750 37.09 -12.26 -10.02
N ALA A 751 37.25 -11.11 -9.34
CA ALA A 751 36.24 -10.05 -9.36
C ALA A 751 36.07 -9.44 -10.76
N LEU A 752 37.17 -9.24 -11.52
CA LEU A 752 37.12 -8.79 -12.92
C LEU A 752 36.50 -9.84 -13.85
N ALA A 753 36.80 -11.12 -13.66
CA ALA A 753 36.23 -12.21 -14.43
C ALA A 753 34.71 -12.31 -14.19
N LEU A 754 34.25 -12.23 -12.93
CA LEU A 754 32.83 -12.22 -12.58
C LEU A 754 32.11 -10.95 -13.08
N LEU A 755 32.78 -9.80 -13.07
CA LEU A 755 32.26 -8.56 -13.64
C LEU A 755 32.12 -8.66 -15.16
N GLY A 756 33.12 -9.24 -15.83
CA GLY A 756 33.12 -9.52 -17.26
C GLY A 756 31.99 -10.47 -17.66
N LEU A 757 31.80 -11.56 -16.90
CA LEU A 757 30.70 -12.50 -17.08
C LEU A 757 29.33 -11.82 -16.97
N PHE A 758 29.16 -10.87 -16.04
CA PHE A 758 27.89 -10.16 -15.83
C PHE A 758 27.60 -9.04 -16.85
N ILE A 759 28.65 -8.47 -17.46
CA ILE A 759 28.57 -7.39 -18.45
C ILE A 759 28.51 -7.95 -19.88
N PHE A 760 29.21 -9.06 -20.13
CA PHE A 760 29.28 -9.77 -21.41
C PHE A 760 28.73 -11.19 -21.24
N PHE A 761 27.45 -11.32 -20.86
CA PHE A 761 26.71 -12.45 -21.39
C PHE A 761 26.37 -12.07 -22.84
N PRO A 762 27.05 -12.60 -23.86
CA PRO A 762 26.46 -12.58 -25.18
C PRO A 762 25.13 -13.33 -25.08
N SER A 763 24.03 -12.69 -25.43
CA SER A 763 22.84 -13.42 -25.85
C SER A 763 23.24 -14.16 -27.12
N ILE A 764 23.81 -15.35 -26.97
CA ILE A 764 23.96 -16.28 -28.08
C ILE A 764 22.55 -16.83 -28.26
N GLU A 765 21.73 -16.10 -28.99
CA GLU A 765 20.55 -16.72 -29.60
C GLU A 765 21.11 -17.71 -30.63
N PRO A 766 20.87 -19.01 -30.47
CA PRO A 766 21.14 -19.93 -31.56
C PRO A 766 20.28 -19.46 -32.73
N GLU A 767 20.87 -19.38 -33.92
CA GLU A 767 20.12 -19.27 -35.16
C GLU A 767 19.28 -20.54 -35.27
N PHE A 768 18.05 -20.45 -34.76
CA PHE A 768 17.14 -21.57 -34.67
C PHE A 768 16.31 -21.57 -35.95
N ASN A 769 16.29 -22.70 -36.63
CA ASN A 769 15.43 -22.90 -37.79
C ASN A 769 14.01 -23.13 -37.26
N GLY A 770 13.30 -22.04 -36.94
CA GLY A 770 11.94 -22.05 -36.37
C GLY A 770 11.78 -21.17 -35.13
N ILE A 771 10.60 -21.26 -34.51
CA ILE A 771 10.23 -20.46 -33.34
C ILE A 771 11.01 -20.96 -32.10
N PRO A 772 11.76 -20.08 -31.40
CA PRO A 772 12.55 -20.46 -30.23
C PRO A 772 11.67 -20.68 -28.99
N ARG A 773 12.23 -21.34 -27.96
CA ARG A 773 11.61 -21.50 -26.63
C ARG A 773 11.22 -20.14 -26.04
N GLN A 774 9.99 -20.03 -25.55
CA GLN A 774 9.49 -18.86 -24.82
C GLN A 774 9.65 -19.09 -23.32
N THR A 775 10.08 -18.07 -22.56
CA THR A 775 10.25 -18.18 -21.11
C THR A 775 9.85 -16.88 -20.41
N TRP A 776 8.93 -16.97 -19.44
CA TRP A 776 8.45 -15.81 -18.68
C TRP A 776 8.14 -16.17 -17.21
N SER A 777 7.68 -15.19 -16.44
CA SER A 777 7.38 -15.34 -15.02
C SER A 777 5.95 -15.85 -14.76
N GLN A 778 5.79 -16.61 -13.68
CA GLN A 778 4.49 -16.94 -13.09
C GLN A 778 3.59 -15.70 -12.95
N ASP A 779 2.29 -15.86 -13.20
CA ASP A 779 1.25 -14.82 -13.09
C ASP A 779 1.47 -13.58 -13.98
N THR A 780 2.20 -13.74 -15.10
CA THR A 780 2.39 -12.67 -16.09
C THR A 780 2.06 -13.15 -17.50
N VAL A 781 1.52 -12.24 -18.31
CA VAL A 781 1.23 -12.47 -19.73
C VAL A 781 2.51 -12.29 -20.54
N HIS A 782 2.72 -13.16 -21.54
CA HIS A 782 3.84 -13.09 -22.49
C HIS A 782 3.30 -13.03 -23.92
N THR A 783 4.00 -12.38 -24.84
CA THR A 783 3.55 -12.26 -26.24
C THR A 783 4.64 -12.70 -27.23
N LEU A 784 4.22 -13.21 -28.39
CA LEU A 784 5.08 -13.63 -29.50
C LEU A 784 4.42 -13.27 -30.83
N ASP A 785 5.09 -12.46 -31.64
CA ASP A 785 4.66 -12.12 -32.99
C ASP A 785 5.02 -13.25 -33.97
N LEU A 786 4.00 -13.94 -34.51
CA LEU A 786 4.16 -15.09 -35.40
C LEU A 786 4.47 -14.70 -36.84
N THR A 787 4.16 -13.47 -37.26
CA THR A 787 4.43 -12.97 -38.61
C THR A 787 5.93 -12.91 -38.93
N GLN A 788 6.77 -12.96 -37.90
CA GLN A 788 8.23 -13.05 -38.02
C GLN A 788 8.72 -14.44 -38.44
N PHE A 789 7.88 -15.47 -38.29
CA PHE A 789 8.25 -16.88 -38.49
C PHE A 789 7.48 -17.55 -39.63
N PHE A 790 6.38 -16.94 -40.08
CA PHE A 790 5.59 -17.41 -41.21
C PHE A 790 5.51 -16.29 -42.25
N GLN A 791 5.79 -16.63 -43.50
CA GLN A 791 5.63 -15.74 -44.64
C GLN A 791 4.90 -16.47 -45.74
N ASP A 792 3.90 -15.79 -46.29
CA ASP A 792 3.22 -16.20 -47.49
C ASP A 792 3.98 -15.68 -48.73
N PRO A 793 4.37 -16.54 -49.69
CA PRO A 793 5.08 -16.11 -50.91
C PRO A 793 4.29 -15.12 -51.77
N ASP A 794 2.96 -15.18 -51.71
CA ASP A 794 2.03 -14.35 -52.47
C ASP A 794 1.52 -13.15 -51.64
N SER A 795 1.96 -13.06 -50.37
CA SER A 795 1.64 -12.02 -49.39
C SER A 795 0.17 -11.96 -48.99
N ASP A 796 -0.50 -13.11 -49.01
CA ASP A 796 -1.87 -13.25 -48.51
C ASP A 796 -1.95 -13.20 -46.98
N GLU A 797 -3.14 -12.90 -46.46
CA GLU A 797 -3.41 -12.87 -45.03
C GLU A 797 -3.38 -14.31 -44.47
N LEU A 798 -2.57 -14.52 -43.43
CA LEU A 798 -2.38 -15.83 -42.81
C LEU A 798 -3.23 -15.96 -41.55
N LEU A 799 -4.04 -17.03 -41.48
CA LEU A 799 -4.79 -17.42 -40.30
C LEU A 799 -3.95 -18.35 -39.43
N PHE A 800 -3.74 -17.98 -38.18
CA PHE A 800 -2.94 -18.78 -37.24
C PHE A 800 -3.81 -19.61 -36.30
N SER A 801 -3.35 -20.82 -36.01
CA SER A 801 -3.96 -21.74 -35.03
C SER A 801 -2.88 -22.45 -34.22
N THR A 802 -3.26 -23.06 -33.08
CA THR A 802 -2.30 -23.76 -32.22
C THR A 802 -2.82 -25.09 -31.72
N THR A 803 -1.89 -25.96 -31.30
CA THR A 803 -2.24 -27.12 -30.48
C THR A 803 -2.59 -26.68 -29.05
N PRO A 804 -3.60 -27.28 -28.42
CA PRO A 804 -3.99 -26.92 -27.06
C PRO A 804 -2.89 -27.24 -26.04
N THR A 805 -2.87 -26.41 -25.01
CA THR A 805 -1.99 -26.44 -23.83
C THR A 805 -2.86 -26.68 -22.59
N ASN A 806 -2.31 -27.25 -21.50
CA ASN A 806 -3.13 -27.63 -20.34
C ASN A 806 -3.16 -26.55 -19.25
N ASN A 807 -2.11 -25.72 -19.17
CA ASN A 807 -1.94 -24.74 -18.08
C ASN A 807 -1.55 -23.36 -18.58
N ILE A 808 -1.50 -23.14 -19.90
CA ILE A 808 -1.18 -21.86 -20.51
C ILE A 808 -2.23 -21.58 -21.57
N ASP A 809 -3.08 -20.59 -21.37
CA ASP A 809 -4.05 -20.16 -22.37
C ASP A 809 -3.34 -19.39 -23.47
N VAL A 810 -3.68 -19.67 -24.72
CA VAL A 810 -3.03 -19.10 -25.90
C VAL A 810 -4.08 -18.48 -26.80
N PHE A 811 -4.00 -17.17 -26.95
CA PHE A 811 -4.84 -16.39 -27.87
C PHE A 811 -3.97 -15.81 -28.98
N ILE A 812 -4.40 -15.88 -30.23
CA ILE A 812 -3.70 -15.22 -31.34
C ILE A 812 -4.64 -14.17 -31.93
N ASP A 813 -4.18 -12.93 -32.00
CA ASP A 813 -4.95 -11.84 -32.61
C ASP A 813 -4.91 -11.89 -34.15
N ARG A 814 -5.67 -11.00 -34.79
CA ARG A 814 -5.72 -10.91 -36.26
C ARG A 814 -4.41 -10.44 -36.88
N ASP A 815 -3.56 -9.77 -36.11
CA ASP A 815 -2.25 -9.29 -36.55
C ASP A 815 -1.17 -10.39 -36.41
N GLY A 816 -1.53 -11.58 -35.93
CA GLY A 816 -0.63 -12.72 -35.79
C GLY A 816 0.20 -12.70 -34.50
N VAL A 817 -0.17 -11.91 -33.48
CA VAL A 817 0.50 -11.89 -32.18
C VAL A 817 -0.16 -12.89 -31.23
N ALA A 818 0.60 -13.91 -30.84
CA ALA A 818 0.21 -14.88 -29.82
C ALA A 818 0.42 -14.30 -28.41
N VAL A 819 -0.58 -14.45 -27.56
CA VAL A 819 -0.64 -14.01 -26.16
C VAL A 819 -0.76 -15.25 -25.28
N PHE A 820 0.21 -15.45 -24.38
CA PHE A 820 0.28 -16.59 -23.46
C PHE A 820 -0.06 -16.17 -22.04
N THR A 821 -1.06 -16.82 -21.45
CA THR A 821 -1.53 -16.55 -20.08
C THR A 821 -1.47 -17.83 -19.26
N PRO A 822 -0.50 -17.98 -18.33
CA PRO A 822 -0.42 -19.18 -17.50
C PRO A 822 -1.52 -19.18 -16.43
N ALA A 823 -2.01 -20.36 -16.08
CA ALA A 823 -2.92 -20.56 -14.96
C ALA A 823 -2.32 -19.97 -13.67
N ALA A 824 -3.17 -19.36 -12.85
CA ALA A 824 -2.72 -18.65 -11.64
C ALA A 824 -1.91 -19.57 -10.72
N GLY A 825 -0.71 -19.14 -10.34
CA GLY A 825 0.18 -19.92 -9.50
C GLY A 825 0.85 -21.10 -10.22
N TRP A 826 0.62 -21.32 -11.51
CA TRP A 826 1.25 -22.42 -12.25
C TRP A 826 2.69 -22.09 -12.67
N THR A 827 3.56 -23.11 -12.60
CA THR A 827 4.95 -23.04 -13.06
C THR A 827 5.32 -24.38 -13.68
N GLY A 828 6.03 -24.37 -14.80
CA GLY A 828 6.33 -25.59 -15.53
C GLY A 828 6.76 -25.32 -16.96
N GLU A 829 6.80 -26.39 -17.75
CA GLU A 829 7.03 -26.34 -19.18
C GLU A 829 5.85 -27.01 -19.89
N GLU A 830 5.37 -26.38 -20.96
CA GLU A 830 4.44 -26.98 -21.93
C GLU A 830 5.00 -26.82 -23.34
N THR A 831 4.41 -27.54 -24.29
CA THR A 831 4.82 -27.51 -25.69
C THR A 831 3.64 -27.14 -26.57
N ILE A 832 3.90 -26.30 -27.56
CA ILE A 832 2.90 -25.82 -28.53
C ILE A 832 3.43 -25.92 -29.95
N VAL A 833 2.55 -26.16 -30.92
CA VAL A 833 2.83 -26.05 -32.35
C VAL A 833 1.88 -25.02 -32.94
N PHE A 834 2.43 -24.06 -33.69
CA PHE A 834 1.66 -23.06 -34.43
C PHE A 834 1.42 -23.53 -35.85
N THR A 835 0.25 -23.29 -36.41
CA THR A 835 -0.07 -23.58 -37.82
C THR A 835 -0.61 -22.33 -38.48
N ALA A 836 0.06 -21.87 -39.54
CA ALA A 836 -0.43 -20.82 -40.43
C ALA A 836 -1.17 -21.45 -41.60
N ARG A 837 -2.32 -20.90 -41.96
CA ARG A 837 -3.16 -21.34 -43.07
C ARG A 837 -3.52 -20.14 -43.94
N ASP A 838 -3.37 -20.28 -45.25
CA ASP A 838 -3.80 -19.27 -46.21
C ASP A 838 -5.30 -19.37 -46.54
N ASN A 839 -5.79 -18.45 -47.37
CA ASN A 839 -7.18 -18.43 -47.80
C ASN A 839 -7.53 -19.53 -48.83
N GLU A 840 -6.53 -20.21 -49.40
CA GLU A 840 -6.70 -21.33 -50.34
C GLU A 840 -6.75 -22.69 -49.62
N GLY A 841 -6.44 -22.70 -48.32
CA GLY A 841 -6.53 -23.85 -47.43
C GLY A 841 -5.22 -24.63 -47.27
N GLU A 842 -4.11 -24.16 -47.84
CA GLU A 842 -2.80 -24.72 -47.55
C GLU A 842 -2.37 -24.32 -46.13
N ALA A 843 -1.70 -25.24 -45.43
CA ALA A 843 -1.33 -25.03 -44.04
C ALA A 843 0.08 -25.53 -43.75
N VAL A 844 0.85 -24.74 -43.03
CA VAL A 844 2.22 -25.05 -42.60
C VAL A 844 2.31 -24.93 -41.09
N SER A 845 2.87 -25.97 -40.45
CA SER A 845 3.08 -25.98 -39.00
C SER A 845 4.53 -25.65 -38.64
N SER A 846 4.73 -24.98 -37.50
CA SER A 846 6.04 -24.69 -36.93
C SER A 846 6.70 -25.95 -36.34
N ASN A 847 7.94 -25.80 -35.89
CA ASN A 847 8.52 -26.73 -34.92
C ASN A 847 7.71 -26.74 -33.60
N THR A 848 7.92 -27.76 -32.78
CA THR A 848 7.44 -27.77 -31.40
C THR A 848 8.17 -26.70 -30.57
N VAL A 849 7.40 -25.75 -30.05
CA VAL A 849 7.88 -24.63 -29.25
C VAL A 849 7.68 -24.96 -27.78
N VAL A 850 8.72 -24.80 -26.97
CA VAL A 850 8.62 -24.98 -25.52
C VAL A 850 8.22 -23.66 -24.86
N LEU A 851 7.17 -23.66 -24.07
CA LEU A 851 6.70 -22.57 -23.23
C LEU A 851 7.10 -22.84 -21.78
N ARG A 852 7.96 -22.01 -21.18
CA ARG A 852 8.46 -22.20 -19.81
C ARG A 852 7.99 -21.07 -18.88
N VAL A 853 7.21 -21.40 -17.87
CA VAL A 853 6.79 -20.49 -16.81
C VAL A 853 7.64 -20.75 -15.58
N THR A 854 8.44 -19.76 -15.19
CA THR A 854 9.39 -19.90 -14.09
C THR A 854 8.79 -19.42 -12.75
N PRO A 855 9.00 -20.14 -11.63
CA PRO A 855 8.56 -19.70 -10.32
C PRO A 855 9.22 -18.39 -9.94
N GLY A 856 8.41 -17.39 -9.58
CA GLY A 856 8.86 -16.05 -9.25
C GLY A 856 9.58 -15.98 -7.90
N LEU A 857 10.84 -16.45 -7.80
CA LEU A 857 11.67 -16.17 -6.62
C LEU A 857 12.14 -14.71 -6.58
N ILE A 858 12.21 -14.06 -7.74
CA ILE A 858 12.50 -12.63 -7.90
C ILE A 858 11.74 -12.13 -9.15
N PRO A 859 10.78 -11.19 -9.02
CA PRO A 859 10.04 -10.65 -10.16
C PRO A 859 10.97 -10.15 -11.29
N ALA A 860 10.62 -10.39 -12.56
CA ALA A 860 11.42 -9.96 -13.73
C ALA A 860 11.72 -8.45 -13.71
N LYS A 861 10.78 -7.65 -13.18
CA LYS A 861 10.93 -6.21 -12.94
C LYS A 861 12.07 -5.85 -11.99
N ILE A 862 12.48 -6.77 -11.10
CA ILE A 862 13.53 -6.62 -10.08
C ILE A 862 14.90 -7.13 -10.58
N TRP A 863 14.94 -7.93 -11.66
CA TRP A 863 16.19 -8.45 -12.23
C TRP A 863 17.22 -7.37 -12.63
N PRO A 864 16.83 -6.23 -13.25
CA PRO A 864 17.77 -5.13 -13.49
C PRO A 864 18.43 -4.63 -12.19
N TRP A 865 17.68 -4.61 -11.09
CA TRP A 865 18.10 -4.08 -9.79
C TRP A 865 19.07 -5.02 -9.09
N VAL A 866 18.82 -6.33 -9.16
CA VAL A 866 19.74 -7.36 -8.69
C VAL A 866 21.04 -7.33 -9.49
N LYS A 867 20.96 -7.14 -10.82
CA LYS A 867 22.12 -6.97 -11.70
C LYS A 867 22.97 -5.77 -11.30
N TYR A 868 22.37 -4.60 -11.10
CA TYR A 868 23.11 -3.40 -10.67
C TYR A 868 23.66 -3.51 -9.24
N GLY A 869 22.95 -4.17 -8.33
CA GLY A 869 23.41 -4.44 -6.97
C GLY A 869 24.65 -5.33 -6.93
N ILE A 870 24.66 -6.41 -7.72
CA ILE A 870 25.80 -7.33 -7.85
C ILE A 870 27.01 -6.62 -8.49
N ILE A 871 26.80 -5.84 -9.55
CA ILE A 871 27.86 -5.03 -10.17
C ILE A 871 28.47 -4.05 -9.16
N GLY A 872 27.64 -3.37 -8.37
CA GLY A 872 28.11 -2.47 -7.31
C GLY A 872 28.96 -3.18 -6.25
N LEU A 873 28.56 -4.37 -5.83
CA LEU A 873 29.29 -5.16 -4.83
C LEU A 873 30.64 -5.67 -5.38
N LEU A 874 30.67 -6.15 -6.63
CA LEU A 874 31.90 -6.58 -7.30
C LEU A 874 32.89 -5.42 -7.50
N LEU A 875 32.40 -4.22 -7.85
CA LEU A 875 33.25 -3.02 -7.94
C LEU A 875 33.84 -2.63 -6.59
N ILE A 876 33.10 -2.74 -5.49
CA ILE A 876 33.61 -2.50 -4.14
C ILE A 876 34.72 -3.50 -3.80
N VAL A 877 34.52 -4.79 -4.08
CA VAL A 877 35.53 -5.85 -3.86
C VAL A 877 36.79 -5.62 -4.71
N LEU A 878 36.62 -5.21 -5.98
CA LEU A 878 37.71 -4.86 -6.87
C LEU A 878 38.51 -3.67 -6.34
N ILE A 879 37.84 -2.59 -5.93
CA ILE A 879 38.49 -1.40 -5.37
C ILE A 879 39.26 -1.76 -4.09
N ILE A 880 38.67 -2.56 -3.19
CA ILE A 880 39.34 -3.01 -1.97
C ILE A 880 40.59 -3.83 -2.32
N SER A 881 40.47 -4.77 -3.27
CA SER A 881 41.58 -5.62 -3.71
C SER A 881 42.70 -4.81 -4.36
N VAL A 882 42.37 -3.85 -5.24
CA VAL A 882 43.35 -2.95 -5.89
C VAL A 882 44.02 -2.01 -4.89
N VAL A 883 43.29 -1.48 -3.90
CA VAL A 883 43.88 -0.64 -2.85
C VAL A 883 44.83 -1.44 -1.96
N GLN A 884 44.48 -2.69 -1.62
CA GLN A 884 45.35 -3.56 -0.83
C GLN A 884 46.55 -4.04 -1.64
N PHE A 885 46.35 -4.38 -2.92
CA PHE A 885 47.41 -4.74 -3.86
C PHE A 885 48.39 -3.58 -4.06
N ARG A 886 47.92 -2.36 -4.35
CA ARG A 886 48.78 -1.17 -4.47
C ARG A 886 49.61 -0.92 -3.23
N ARG A 887 49.04 -1.11 -2.02
CA ARG A 887 49.76 -0.97 -0.75
C ARG A 887 50.82 -2.04 -0.51
N GLN A 888 50.66 -3.22 -1.09
CA GLN A 888 51.62 -4.34 -0.98
C GLN A 888 52.68 -4.25 -2.08
N LEU A 889 52.28 -3.94 -3.32
CA LEU A 889 53.18 -3.73 -4.45
C LEU A 889 54.09 -2.52 -4.23
N SER A 890 53.57 -1.41 -3.66
CA SER A 890 54.41 -0.29 -3.27
C SER A 890 55.41 -0.65 -2.18
N LYS A 891 55.14 -1.69 -1.37
CA LYS A 891 56.10 -2.18 -0.37
C LYS A 891 57.12 -3.13 -0.99
N TYR A 892 56.70 -3.98 -1.93
CA TYR A 892 57.57 -4.94 -2.61
C TYR A 892 58.49 -4.31 -3.66
N LEU A 893 58.13 -3.15 -4.21
CA LEU A 893 58.98 -2.33 -5.08
C LEU A 893 59.85 -1.33 -4.28
N GLU A 894 59.56 -1.15 -2.98
CA GLU A 894 60.36 -0.33 -2.05
C GLU A 894 61.40 -1.16 -1.27
N GLU A 895 61.16 -2.47 -1.08
CA GLU A 895 62.16 -3.51 -0.76
C GLU A 895 63.03 -3.79 -2.01
#